data_AF-A0A364NFW1-F1
#
_entry.id   AF-A0A364NFW1-F1
#
_cell.length_a   1.000
_cell.length_b   1.000
_cell.length_c   1.000
_cell.angle_alpha   90.00
_cell.angle_beta   90.00
_cell.angle_gamma   90.00
#
_symmetry.space_group_name_H-M   'P 1'
#
loop_
_entity.id
_entity.type
_entity.pdbx_description
1 polymer ?
#
loop_
_entity_poly.entity_id
_entity_poly.type
_entity_poly.pdbx_seq_one_letter_code
_entity_poly.pdbx_strand_id
1 'polypeptide(L)'
;MDNNQQDVDQSKYIDNAIRAVREKKPLPEIDFTLHTMEDGNQVSTQERVCKDVQAPAFHPPTDEQFFSPTDRTKPNIQFLKQHFYREGRLTEQQALWIIKKGTEILKSEPNMLEMDAPITVCGDVHGQYYDLMKLFEVGGDPAETRYLFLGDYVDRGYFSIECVLYLWSLKIWYPNTLWLLRGNHECRHLTDYFTFKLECKHKYSEAVYEACMESFCALPLAAVMNKQFLCIHGGLSPELHTLDDLKSIDRFREPPTHGLMCDILWADPLEEFGQEKTNDFFVHNHVRGCSYFFSYPAACAFLEKNNLLSIIRAHEAQDAGYRMYRKTRTTGFPSVMTIFSAPNYLDVYNNKAAVLKYENNVMNIRQFNADCTPHPYWLPNFMDVFTWSLPFVGEKITDMLIAILNTCSKEELEEETPSSLASGPSSPPLSSLDPESTEFKRRAIKNKILAIGRLSRVFQVLREESERVTELKTASGGRLPAGTLMLGAEGIKQAIHSFEDARKVDLQNERLPPSHEEVRKSQEVSREQALEKATKEADNDQGLATVARRISMCTKVRVRSASTHVSPTAINLRPNVPPRNQELYDALSALSGAAETHVNISRLQLALRGLAAQDAVTRVAVLGLNSQVGAQRLARLLLADPLGAEEQWEKELVKAGDGNENAVLLKYGTDPDAHTPTPLYKVLVAPSRTLHLHNLEVLVSTINVNVAAPVPHVSTESSIESLLVPKLHATSARGLPVPYPVHKTLVLGEGIDSAIAFGRFSADGLDETENMVKVAVDLPVPSTESKPDPHAESAPINIAVGAKALDSFRESIKNSTVYERGWFQSGLPALSQWLVQDLQTSHAIKPPMKTLIASVADDVEANITKADAARLQKLASVPTDQDVTASIVGHLENWAEKSHTELRDQLDDAFAAKNWYKLAWWKLLWRVDDVTMISSELLERRWLVSAEKDSIYLAGRMNQAGFPDEIQRPVAASIPEVTTLDTAPTAENPRTDLSTNVRKPIPWNEQISSARIELINDTVPPLQALAQRLILQTFSTTSISSAASALLYASVSSFSVFEASAVAALGFTFSLRRMQKLWEGGREAWQSTVREEGRRTLKSTEESVRHIISNGGNKGVAEDEDVVDRRAAREAVKKVREALERMESHGKDSV
;
A
#
# COMPACT_ATOMS: atom_id res chain seq x y z
N MET A 1 -19.62 46.79 38.44
CA MET A 1 -20.86 46.59 37.67
C MET A 1 -20.90 45.24 36.96
N ASP A 2 -19.93 44.33 37.17
CA ASP A 2 -19.86 43.04 36.44
C ASP A 2 -20.60 41.86 37.08
N ASN A 3 -21.05 41.95 38.34
CA ASN A 3 -21.75 40.83 39.00
C ASN A 3 -23.22 40.65 38.55
N ASN A 4 -23.83 41.65 37.92
CA ASN A 4 -25.25 41.55 37.50
C ASN A 4 -25.44 40.92 36.12
N GLN A 5 -24.36 40.73 35.34
CA GLN A 5 -24.45 40.14 34.01
C GLN A 5 -24.40 38.60 34.06
N GLN A 6 -23.67 38.02 35.03
CA GLN A 6 -23.55 36.56 35.20
C GLN A 6 -24.84 35.89 35.69
N ASP A 7 -25.58 36.51 36.63
CA ASP A 7 -26.84 35.94 37.15
C ASP A 7 -27.96 35.92 36.08
N VAL A 8 -27.95 36.87 35.14
CA VAL A 8 -28.96 36.97 34.06
C VAL A 8 -28.73 35.90 32.99
N ASP A 9 -27.47 35.57 32.69
CA ASP A 9 -27.15 34.51 31.72
C ASP A 9 -27.38 33.10 32.30
N GLN A 10 -27.17 32.91 33.61
CA GLN A 10 -27.44 31.65 34.28
C GLN A 10 -28.95 31.35 34.38
N SER A 11 -29.76 32.39 34.64
CA SER A 11 -31.22 32.28 34.63
C SER A 11 -31.80 31.91 33.26
N LYS A 12 -31.29 32.52 32.17
CA LYS A 12 -31.67 32.15 30.80
C LYS A 12 -31.28 30.73 30.42
N TYR A 13 -30.14 30.25 30.91
CA TYR A 13 -29.69 28.88 30.66
C TYR A 13 -30.62 27.86 31.33
N ILE A 14 -31.01 28.12 32.58
CA ILE A 14 -31.95 27.28 33.33
C ILE A 14 -33.34 27.30 32.69
N ASP A 15 -33.83 28.46 32.24
CA ASP A 15 -35.13 28.55 31.54
C ASP A 15 -35.12 27.81 30.20
N ASN A 16 -34.01 27.87 29.45
CA ASN A 16 -33.85 27.10 28.22
C ASN A 16 -33.81 25.59 28.49
N ALA A 17 -33.14 25.16 29.57
CA ALA A 17 -33.11 23.76 29.98
C ALA A 17 -34.49 23.25 30.43
N ILE A 18 -35.22 24.03 31.23
CA ILE A 18 -36.59 23.72 31.66
C ILE A 18 -37.54 23.65 30.46
N ARG A 19 -37.38 24.56 29.50
CA ARG A 19 -38.16 24.56 28.26
C ARG A 19 -37.83 23.33 27.40
N ALA A 20 -36.57 22.93 27.29
CA ALA A 20 -36.17 21.70 26.59
C ALA A 20 -36.71 20.42 27.26
N VAL A 21 -36.83 20.42 28.60
CA VAL A 21 -37.44 19.31 29.35
C VAL A 21 -38.97 19.28 29.20
N ARG A 22 -39.62 20.44 29.12
CA ARG A 22 -41.08 20.55 28.90
C ARG A 22 -41.49 20.28 27.45
N GLU A 23 -40.66 20.65 26.49
CA GLU A 23 -40.84 20.42 25.04
C GLU A 23 -40.15 19.11 24.57
N LYS A 24 -40.00 18.12 25.46
CA LYS A 24 -39.36 16.84 25.10
C LYS A 24 -40.19 16.15 24.02
N LYS A 25 -39.72 16.23 22.77
CA LYS A 25 -40.33 15.47 21.66
C LYS A 25 -40.37 13.99 22.06
N PRO A 26 -41.50 13.29 21.87
CA PRO A 26 -41.55 11.86 22.10
C PRO A 26 -40.47 11.18 21.26
N LEU A 27 -39.81 10.18 21.84
CA LEU A 27 -38.81 9.40 21.13
C LEU A 27 -39.46 8.83 19.86
N PRO A 28 -38.81 8.94 18.69
CA PRO A 28 -39.32 8.31 17.49
C PRO A 28 -39.40 6.80 17.74
N GLU A 29 -40.58 6.22 17.55
CA GLU A 29 -40.77 4.79 17.58
C GLU A 29 -40.18 4.23 16.27
N ILE A 30 -38.95 3.71 16.36
CA ILE A 30 -38.23 3.15 15.21
C ILE A 30 -38.64 1.69 15.09
N ASP A 31 -39.28 1.33 13.98
CA ASP A 31 -39.55 -0.06 13.65
C ASP A 31 -38.27 -0.73 13.11
N PHE A 32 -37.60 -1.52 13.95
CA PHE A 32 -36.38 -2.23 13.59
C PHE A 32 -36.59 -3.35 12.54
N THR A 33 -37.84 -3.66 12.19
CA THR A 33 -38.14 -4.62 11.12
C THR A 33 -38.06 -4.00 9.73
N LEU A 34 -38.03 -2.67 9.63
CA LEU A 34 -37.96 -1.91 8.40
C LEU A 34 -36.70 -1.03 8.39
N HIS A 35 -35.81 -1.30 7.45
CA HIS A 35 -34.62 -0.48 7.22
C HIS A 35 -34.83 0.39 5.99
N THR A 36 -34.63 1.70 6.14
CA THR A 36 -34.66 2.64 5.01
C THR A 36 -33.25 2.74 4.44
N MET A 37 -33.07 2.28 3.21
CA MET A 37 -31.79 2.36 2.50
C MET A 37 -31.44 3.82 2.14
N GLU A 38 -30.20 4.08 1.75
CA GLU A 38 -29.72 5.40 1.29
C GLU A 38 -30.56 5.93 0.10
N ASP A 39 -31.09 5.02 -0.72
CA ASP A 39 -31.97 5.29 -1.86
C ASP A 39 -33.42 5.68 -1.45
N GLY A 40 -33.71 5.73 -0.14
CA GLY A 40 -35.04 6.02 0.42
C GLY A 40 -36.03 4.84 0.41
N ASN A 41 -35.66 3.69 -0.18
CA ASN A 41 -36.49 2.49 -0.19
C ASN A 41 -36.48 1.77 1.16
N GLN A 42 -37.67 1.38 1.64
CA GLN A 42 -37.80 0.56 2.87
C GLN A 42 -37.75 -0.92 2.54
N VAL A 43 -36.80 -1.63 3.16
CA VAL A 43 -36.67 -3.08 3.06
C VAL A 43 -36.92 -3.73 4.41
N SER A 44 -37.53 -4.92 4.39
CA SER A 44 -37.67 -5.72 5.61
C SER A 44 -36.33 -6.34 6.00
N THR A 45 -35.96 -6.25 7.27
CA THR A 45 -34.74 -6.88 7.82
C THR A 45 -34.88 -8.39 8.03
N GLN A 46 -36.10 -8.94 7.89
CA GLN A 46 -36.37 -10.37 8.05
C GLN A 46 -36.33 -11.14 6.73
N GLU A 47 -36.47 -10.45 5.61
CA GLU A 47 -36.46 -11.06 4.27
C GLU A 47 -35.13 -10.85 3.56
N ARG A 48 -34.86 -11.72 2.57
CA ARG A 48 -33.71 -11.56 1.70
C ARG A 48 -33.85 -10.27 0.87
N VAL A 49 -32.92 -9.36 1.10
CA VAL A 49 -32.90 -8.02 0.48
C VAL A 49 -32.55 -8.11 -1.02
N CYS A 50 -31.46 -8.78 -1.37
CA CYS A 50 -31.02 -8.94 -2.77
C CYS A 50 -31.72 -10.15 -3.42
N LYS A 51 -32.94 -9.93 -3.94
CA LYS A 51 -33.76 -11.00 -4.55
C LYS A 51 -33.24 -11.44 -5.93
N ASP A 52 -32.53 -10.58 -6.65
CA ASP A 52 -32.02 -10.85 -8.01
C ASP A 52 -30.82 -11.82 -8.03
N VAL A 53 -30.06 -11.90 -6.93
CA VAL A 53 -28.92 -12.83 -6.81
C VAL A 53 -29.47 -14.25 -6.66
N GLN A 54 -29.04 -15.22 -7.47
CA GLN A 54 -29.50 -16.59 -7.32
C GLN A 54 -29.07 -17.19 -5.97
N ALA A 55 -29.96 -17.91 -5.29
CA ALA A 55 -29.62 -18.58 -4.04
C ALA A 55 -28.92 -19.92 -4.31
N PRO A 56 -27.99 -20.34 -3.43
CA PRO A 56 -27.30 -21.61 -3.57
C PRO A 56 -28.27 -22.79 -3.39
N ALA A 57 -27.87 -23.97 -3.88
CA ALA A 57 -28.61 -25.21 -3.63
C ALA A 57 -28.36 -25.69 -2.18
N PHE A 58 -29.29 -25.35 -1.29
CA PHE A 58 -29.17 -25.62 0.16
C PHE A 58 -29.19 -27.11 0.54
N HIS A 59 -29.79 -27.97 -0.27
CA HIS A 59 -29.97 -29.38 0.05
C HIS A 59 -28.99 -30.24 -0.75
N PRO A 60 -28.31 -31.21 -0.12
CA PRO A 60 -27.51 -32.19 -0.84
C PRO A 60 -28.43 -33.08 -1.70
N PRO A 61 -27.91 -33.62 -2.82
CA PRO A 61 -28.72 -34.41 -3.73
C PRO A 61 -29.03 -35.79 -3.15
N THR A 62 -30.20 -36.30 -3.50
CA THR A 62 -30.55 -37.69 -3.20
C THR A 62 -29.74 -38.64 -4.08
N ASP A 63 -29.58 -39.89 -3.66
CA ASP A 63 -28.85 -40.89 -4.45
C ASP A 63 -29.47 -41.11 -5.84
N GLU A 64 -30.79 -40.95 -5.98
CA GLU A 64 -31.48 -41.02 -7.28
C GLU A 64 -31.12 -39.87 -8.22
N GLN A 65 -30.82 -38.68 -7.68
CA GLN A 65 -30.35 -37.53 -8.46
C GLN A 65 -28.85 -37.64 -8.77
N PHE A 66 -28.10 -38.21 -7.83
CA PHE A 66 -26.65 -38.35 -7.90
C PHE A 66 -26.20 -39.38 -8.94
N PHE A 67 -26.81 -40.56 -8.96
CA PHE A 67 -26.47 -41.59 -9.95
C PHE A 67 -27.18 -41.33 -11.28
N SER A 68 -26.53 -41.70 -12.40
CA SER A 68 -27.12 -41.52 -13.71
C SER A 68 -28.36 -42.41 -13.89
N PRO A 69 -29.45 -41.91 -14.49
CA PRO A 69 -30.63 -42.72 -14.77
C PRO A 69 -30.33 -43.81 -15.82
N THR A 70 -29.33 -43.60 -16.69
CA THR A 70 -28.94 -44.54 -17.73
C THR A 70 -27.99 -45.62 -17.20
N ASP A 71 -27.00 -45.23 -16.41
CA ASP A 71 -25.99 -46.13 -15.83
C ASP A 71 -25.81 -45.84 -14.35
N ARG A 72 -26.39 -46.69 -13.49
CA ARG A 72 -26.34 -46.53 -12.04
C ARG A 72 -24.95 -46.75 -11.44
N THR A 73 -23.99 -47.24 -12.20
CA THR A 73 -22.59 -47.36 -11.75
C THR A 73 -21.81 -46.05 -11.87
N LYS A 74 -22.40 -45.04 -12.54
CA LYS A 74 -21.76 -43.77 -12.85
C LYS A 74 -22.55 -42.57 -12.29
N PRO A 75 -21.87 -41.46 -11.97
CA PRO A 75 -22.54 -40.25 -11.48
C PRO A 75 -23.29 -39.53 -12.61
N ASN A 76 -24.31 -38.74 -12.29
CA ASN A 76 -25.03 -37.90 -13.25
C ASN A 76 -24.27 -36.59 -13.49
N ILE A 77 -23.42 -36.54 -14.52
CA ILE A 77 -22.56 -35.37 -14.80
C ILE A 77 -23.39 -34.10 -15.04
N GLN A 78 -24.50 -34.17 -15.77
CA GLN A 78 -25.30 -32.98 -16.10
C GLN A 78 -25.95 -32.38 -14.85
N PHE A 79 -26.43 -33.25 -13.95
CA PHE A 79 -26.95 -32.82 -12.66
C PHE A 79 -25.84 -32.24 -11.77
N LEU A 80 -24.71 -32.94 -11.63
CA LEU A 80 -23.57 -32.46 -10.84
C LEU A 80 -23.05 -31.12 -11.33
N LYS A 81 -22.96 -30.93 -12.66
CA LYS A 81 -22.56 -29.67 -13.28
C LYS A 81 -23.41 -28.50 -12.79
N GLN A 82 -24.74 -28.65 -12.88
CA GLN A 82 -25.71 -27.62 -12.49
C GLN A 82 -25.78 -27.43 -10.97
N HIS A 83 -25.60 -28.50 -10.20
CA HIS A 83 -25.61 -28.46 -8.74
C HIS A 83 -24.41 -27.66 -8.22
N PHE A 84 -23.20 -27.97 -8.70
CA PHE A 84 -21.99 -27.23 -8.33
C PHE A 84 -21.99 -25.80 -8.86
N TYR A 85 -22.55 -25.54 -10.05
CA TYR A 85 -22.72 -24.17 -10.56
C TYR A 85 -23.63 -23.30 -9.68
N ARG A 86 -24.50 -23.94 -8.88
CA ARG A 86 -25.36 -23.28 -7.89
C ARG A 86 -24.81 -23.43 -6.47
N GLU A 87 -23.51 -23.63 -6.32
CA GLU A 87 -22.80 -23.81 -5.04
C GLU A 87 -23.37 -24.94 -4.16
N GLY A 88 -24.03 -25.91 -4.79
CA GLY A 88 -24.60 -27.06 -4.13
C GLY A 88 -23.52 -28.05 -3.69
N ARG A 89 -23.69 -28.61 -2.48
CA ARG A 89 -22.76 -29.59 -1.92
C ARG A 89 -23.31 -31.01 -2.06
N LEU A 90 -22.43 -32.00 -2.18
CA LEU A 90 -22.81 -33.42 -2.13
C LEU A 90 -22.91 -33.90 -0.68
N THR A 91 -23.44 -35.10 -0.48
CA THR A 91 -23.20 -35.78 0.80
C THR A 91 -21.73 -36.22 0.87
N GLU A 92 -21.18 -36.31 2.09
CA GLU A 92 -19.80 -36.76 2.30
C GLU A 92 -19.55 -38.14 1.68
N GLN A 93 -20.52 -39.05 1.77
CA GLN A 93 -20.43 -40.39 1.19
C GLN A 93 -20.38 -40.37 -0.33
N GLN A 94 -21.17 -39.51 -0.99
CA GLN A 94 -21.15 -39.34 -2.44
C GLN A 94 -19.82 -38.72 -2.91
N ALA A 95 -19.30 -37.72 -2.21
CA ALA A 95 -18.00 -37.12 -2.51
C ALA A 95 -16.86 -38.15 -2.38
N LEU A 96 -16.81 -38.88 -1.26
CA LEU A 96 -15.84 -39.96 -1.05
C LEU A 96 -15.96 -41.07 -2.10
N TRP A 97 -17.18 -41.38 -2.54
CA TRP A 97 -17.41 -42.38 -3.59
C TRP A 97 -16.78 -41.96 -4.93
N ILE A 98 -16.98 -40.69 -5.35
CA ILE A 98 -16.36 -40.15 -6.58
C ILE A 98 -14.84 -40.23 -6.48
N ILE A 99 -14.28 -39.72 -5.37
CA ILE A 99 -12.84 -39.64 -5.21
C ILE A 99 -12.23 -41.04 -5.24
N LYS A 100 -12.74 -41.98 -4.43
CA LYS A 100 -12.23 -43.36 -4.39
C LYS A 100 -12.34 -44.08 -5.73
N LYS A 101 -13.46 -43.91 -6.44
CA LYS A 101 -13.64 -44.52 -7.77
C LYS A 101 -12.68 -43.94 -8.81
N GLY A 102 -12.45 -42.62 -8.78
CA GLY A 102 -11.42 -42.00 -9.61
C GLY A 102 -10.01 -42.50 -9.25
N THR A 103 -9.70 -42.63 -7.95
CA THR A 103 -8.42 -43.17 -7.46
C THR A 103 -8.15 -44.59 -7.98
N GLU A 104 -9.16 -45.47 -7.99
CA GLU A 104 -9.05 -46.83 -8.53
C GLU A 104 -8.59 -46.81 -10.00
N ILE A 105 -9.16 -45.91 -10.81
CA ILE A 105 -8.81 -45.74 -12.22
C ILE A 105 -7.39 -45.18 -12.35
N LEU A 106 -7.08 -44.09 -11.65
CA LEU A 106 -5.76 -43.44 -11.72
C LEU A 106 -4.63 -44.35 -11.25
N LYS A 107 -4.86 -45.21 -10.24
CA LYS A 107 -3.88 -46.21 -9.78
C LYS A 107 -3.56 -47.25 -10.85
N SER A 108 -4.50 -47.55 -11.74
CA SER A 108 -4.29 -48.50 -12.83
C SER A 108 -3.48 -47.92 -14.01
N GLU A 109 -3.34 -46.60 -14.08
CA GLU A 109 -2.61 -45.93 -15.15
C GLU A 109 -1.08 -45.96 -14.93
N PRO A 110 -0.27 -45.95 -16.01
CA PRO A 110 1.18 -45.83 -15.89
C PRO A 110 1.60 -44.42 -15.46
N ASN A 111 2.86 -44.26 -15.03
CA ASN A 111 3.41 -42.94 -14.68
C ASN A 111 3.42 -41.97 -15.87
N MET A 112 3.72 -42.51 -17.05
CA MET A 112 3.75 -41.81 -18.31
C MET A 112 2.66 -42.38 -19.19
N LEU A 113 1.65 -41.57 -19.45
CA LEU A 113 0.54 -41.90 -20.33
C LEU A 113 0.99 -41.85 -21.79
N GLU A 114 0.34 -42.62 -22.65
CA GLU A 114 0.51 -42.54 -24.10
C GLU A 114 -0.86 -42.35 -24.74
N MET A 115 -1.04 -41.30 -25.54
CA MET A 115 -2.30 -41.03 -26.21
C MET A 115 -2.12 -40.41 -27.59
N ASP A 116 -3.08 -40.68 -28.47
CA ASP A 116 -3.11 -40.17 -29.84
C ASP A 116 -3.94 -38.89 -29.96
N ALA A 117 -3.67 -38.13 -31.03
CA ALA A 117 -4.49 -37.01 -31.49
C ALA A 117 -5.79 -37.52 -32.15
N PRO A 118 -6.89 -36.73 -32.21
CA PRO A 118 -7.01 -35.34 -31.76
C PRO A 118 -7.18 -35.20 -30.25
N ILE A 119 -6.65 -34.13 -29.66
CA ILE A 119 -6.70 -33.91 -28.21
C ILE A 119 -6.70 -32.42 -27.85
N THR A 120 -7.41 -32.08 -26.78
CA THR A 120 -7.38 -30.77 -26.14
C THR A 120 -6.52 -30.84 -24.89
N VAL A 121 -5.43 -30.07 -24.85
CA VAL A 121 -4.52 -29.96 -23.71
C VAL A 121 -4.84 -28.69 -22.92
N CYS A 122 -4.97 -28.85 -21.60
CA CYS A 122 -5.35 -27.81 -20.64
C CYS A 122 -4.24 -27.65 -19.58
N GLY A 123 -3.93 -26.41 -19.24
CA GLY A 123 -3.00 -26.08 -18.15
C GLY A 123 -3.72 -25.94 -16.80
N ASP A 124 -3.17 -25.10 -15.94
CA ASP A 124 -3.60 -24.87 -14.57
C ASP A 124 -5.06 -24.37 -14.50
N VAL A 125 -5.80 -24.84 -13.49
CA VAL A 125 -7.21 -24.50 -13.24
C VAL A 125 -7.40 -23.75 -11.91
N HIS A 126 -6.62 -24.08 -10.88
CA HIS A 126 -6.58 -23.39 -9.58
C HIS A 126 -7.96 -23.12 -8.96
N GLY A 127 -8.83 -24.13 -8.92
CA GLY A 127 -10.14 -24.01 -8.28
C GLY A 127 -11.10 -23.00 -8.91
N GLN A 128 -10.86 -22.58 -10.16
CA GLN A 128 -11.77 -21.71 -10.92
C GLN A 128 -12.84 -22.54 -11.65
N TYR A 129 -13.79 -23.12 -10.89
CA TYR A 129 -14.81 -24.04 -11.43
C TYR A 129 -15.70 -23.42 -12.52
N TYR A 130 -16.03 -22.14 -12.40
CA TYR A 130 -16.87 -21.44 -13.39
C TYR A 130 -16.15 -21.28 -14.73
N ASP A 131 -14.85 -20.98 -14.68
CA ASP A 131 -14.00 -20.91 -15.88
C ASP A 131 -13.72 -22.30 -16.46
N LEU A 132 -13.63 -23.34 -15.62
CA LEU A 132 -13.58 -24.72 -16.09
C LEU A 132 -14.82 -25.10 -16.92
N MET A 133 -16.01 -24.57 -16.58
CA MET A 133 -17.20 -24.78 -17.41
C MET A 133 -17.05 -24.13 -18.78
N LYS A 134 -16.43 -22.94 -18.84
CA LYS A 134 -16.13 -22.25 -20.09
C LYS A 134 -15.05 -22.98 -20.89
N LEU A 135 -14.07 -23.55 -20.22
CA LEU A 135 -13.03 -24.37 -20.82
C LEU A 135 -13.63 -25.53 -21.60
N PHE A 136 -14.62 -26.23 -21.05
CA PHE A 136 -15.30 -27.32 -21.78
C PHE A 136 -16.16 -26.81 -22.94
N GLU A 137 -16.76 -25.62 -22.84
CA GLU A 137 -17.50 -25.00 -23.95
C GLU A 137 -16.58 -24.66 -25.13
N VAL A 138 -15.36 -24.17 -24.85
CA VAL A 138 -14.37 -23.78 -25.86
C VAL A 138 -13.57 -24.97 -26.39
N GLY A 139 -13.21 -25.90 -25.50
CA GLY A 139 -12.44 -27.10 -25.80
C GLY A 139 -13.24 -28.16 -26.55
N GLY A 140 -14.55 -28.25 -26.30
CA GLY A 140 -15.46 -29.27 -26.84
C GLY A 140 -16.02 -30.20 -25.76
N ASP A 141 -17.16 -30.84 -26.00
CA ASP A 141 -17.77 -31.73 -25.01
C ASP A 141 -16.84 -32.94 -24.73
N PRO A 142 -16.51 -33.26 -23.45
CA PRO A 142 -15.75 -34.45 -23.09
C PRO A 142 -16.35 -35.78 -23.58
N ALA A 143 -17.65 -35.82 -23.90
CA ALA A 143 -18.28 -36.99 -24.50
C ALA A 143 -17.72 -37.34 -25.90
N GLU A 144 -17.29 -36.32 -26.65
CA GLU A 144 -16.84 -36.44 -28.04
C GLU A 144 -15.37 -36.03 -28.23
N THR A 145 -14.77 -35.37 -27.23
CA THR A 145 -13.44 -34.76 -27.31
C THR A 145 -12.49 -35.39 -26.30
N ARG A 146 -11.26 -35.68 -26.73
CA ARG A 146 -10.20 -36.17 -25.84
C ARG A 146 -9.55 -35.01 -25.08
N TYR A 147 -9.27 -35.20 -23.80
CA TYR A 147 -8.72 -34.17 -22.91
C TYR A 147 -7.48 -34.65 -22.17
N LEU A 148 -6.49 -33.77 -22.06
CA LEU A 148 -5.33 -33.93 -21.20
C LEU A 148 -5.18 -32.67 -20.33
N PHE A 149 -5.33 -32.83 -19.02
CA PHE A 149 -5.04 -31.76 -18.06
C PHE A 149 -3.64 -31.95 -17.47
N LEU A 150 -2.89 -30.86 -17.36
CA LEU A 150 -1.48 -30.89 -16.96
C LEU A 150 -1.24 -30.79 -15.45
N GLY A 151 -2.26 -30.48 -14.64
CA GLY A 151 -2.14 -30.39 -13.18
C GLY A 151 -2.78 -29.13 -12.62
N ASP A 152 -2.54 -28.87 -11.33
CA ASP A 152 -2.96 -27.68 -10.59
C ASP A 152 -4.46 -27.42 -10.69
N TYR A 153 -5.23 -28.40 -10.22
CA TYR A 153 -6.69 -28.35 -10.11
C TYR A 153 -7.15 -27.52 -8.91
N VAL A 154 -6.31 -27.45 -7.88
CA VAL A 154 -6.65 -26.94 -6.54
C VAL A 154 -5.82 -25.73 -6.13
N ASP A 155 -6.20 -25.19 -4.96
CA ASP A 155 -5.66 -24.00 -4.32
C ASP A 155 -5.91 -22.70 -5.09
N ARG A 156 -5.68 -21.59 -4.38
CA ARG A 156 -5.83 -20.21 -4.87
C ARG A 156 -7.31 -19.82 -5.08
N GLY A 157 -8.02 -20.49 -5.97
CA GLY A 157 -9.47 -20.33 -6.15
C GLY A 157 -10.28 -21.08 -5.09
N TYR A 158 -11.48 -20.58 -4.80
CA TYR A 158 -12.36 -21.09 -3.74
C TYR A 158 -13.35 -22.18 -4.16
N PHE A 159 -13.21 -22.73 -5.38
CA PHE A 159 -14.04 -23.82 -5.89
C PHE A 159 -13.21 -25.04 -6.31
N SER A 160 -12.13 -25.31 -5.56
CA SER A 160 -11.20 -26.41 -5.84
C SER A 160 -11.86 -27.77 -5.67
N ILE A 161 -12.71 -27.96 -4.65
CA ILE A 161 -13.36 -29.26 -4.43
C ILE A 161 -14.40 -29.56 -5.51
N GLU A 162 -15.08 -28.55 -6.05
CA GLU A 162 -15.99 -28.70 -7.18
C GLU A 162 -15.22 -29.08 -8.45
N CYS A 163 -14.06 -28.47 -8.71
CA CYS A 163 -13.16 -28.87 -9.81
C CYS A 163 -12.75 -30.34 -9.70
N VAL A 164 -12.28 -30.77 -8.52
CA VAL A 164 -11.87 -32.16 -8.27
C VAL A 164 -13.06 -33.11 -8.45
N LEU A 165 -14.19 -32.87 -7.78
CA LEU A 165 -15.34 -33.77 -7.87
C LEU A 165 -15.88 -33.88 -9.30
N TYR A 166 -15.88 -32.77 -10.05
CA TYR A 166 -16.35 -32.77 -11.43
C TYR A 166 -15.37 -33.46 -12.38
N LEU A 167 -14.07 -33.16 -12.32
CA LEU A 167 -13.05 -33.79 -13.15
C LEU A 167 -12.94 -35.30 -12.87
N TRP A 168 -13.05 -35.72 -11.61
CA TRP A 168 -13.06 -37.14 -11.25
C TRP A 168 -14.33 -37.84 -11.73
N SER A 169 -15.48 -37.17 -11.68
CA SER A 169 -16.72 -37.69 -12.27
C SER A 169 -16.57 -37.89 -13.78
N LEU A 170 -15.93 -36.94 -14.48
CA LEU A 170 -15.61 -37.09 -15.89
C LEU A 170 -14.60 -38.22 -16.14
N LYS A 171 -13.59 -38.38 -15.29
CA LYS A 171 -12.62 -39.48 -15.39
C LYS A 171 -13.28 -40.86 -15.24
N ILE A 172 -14.28 -40.99 -14.36
CA ILE A 172 -15.09 -42.22 -14.20
C ILE A 172 -15.90 -42.51 -15.47
N TRP A 173 -16.44 -41.48 -16.12
CA TRP A 173 -17.20 -41.65 -17.36
C TRP A 173 -16.33 -41.95 -18.58
N TYR A 174 -15.19 -41.27 -18.67
CA TYR A 174 -14.32 -41.17 -19.84
C TYR A 174 -12.88 -41.58 -19.53
N PRO A 175 -12.63 -42.77 -18.96
CA PRO A 175 -11.29 -43.15 -18.48
C PRO A 175 -10.24 -43.22 -19.59
N ASN A 176 -10.67 -43.52 -20.83
CA ASN A 176 -9.80 -43.70 -21.99
C ASN A 176 -9.76 -42.49 -22.95
N THR A 177 -10.44 -41.39 -22.60
CA THR A 177 -10.46 -40.17 -23.43
C THR A 177 -10.19 -38.91 -22.63
N LEU A 178 -10.30 -38.93 -21.30
CA LEU A 178 -9.90 -37.84 -20.42
C LEU A 178 -8.80 -38.31 -19.47
N TRP A 179 -7.68 -37.59 -19.48
CA TRP A 179 -6.51 -37.84 -18.65
C TRP A 179 -6.17 -36.63 -17.77
N LEU A 180 -5.70 -36.93 -16.57
CA LEU A 180 -5.34 -35.97 -15.54
C LEU A 180 -3.90 -36.24 -15.13
N LEU A 181 -3.01 -35.26 -15.28
CA LEU A 181 -1.66 -35.32 -14.72
C LEU A 181 -1.61 -34.68 -13.34
N ARG A 182 -0.51 -34.92 -12.63
CA ARG A 182 -0.22 -34.30 -11.34
C ARG A 182 0.48 -32.96 -11.56
N GLY A 183 -0.01 -31.90 -10.93
CA GLY A 183 0.70 -30.63 -10.75
C GLY A 183 1.42 -30.56 -9.41
N ASN A 184 2.05 -29.42 -9.12
CA ASN A 184 2.74 -29.22 -7.85
C ASN A 184 1.76 -29.00 -6.70
N HIS A 185 0.58 -28.44 -6.96
CA HIS A 185 -0.45 -28.20 -5.95
C HIS A 185 -1.16 -29.48 -5.49
N GLU A 186 -1.09 -30.58 -6.23
CA GLU A 186 -1.65 -31.88 -5.82
C GLU A 186 -0.77 -32.61 -4.79
N CYS A 187 -0.44 -31.94 -3.69
CA CYS A 187 0.31 -32.49 -2.56
C CYS A 187 -0.11 -31.88 -1.22
N ARG A 188 0.10 -32.64 -0.14
CA ARG A 188 -0.27 -32.21 1.22
C ARG A 188 0.39 -30.89 1.62
N HIS A 189 1.63 -30.69 1.20
CA HIS A 189 2.44 -29.54 1.61
C HIS A 189 1.84 -28.22 1.13
N LEU A 190 1.41 -28.15 -0.14
CA LEU A 190 0.81 -26.95 -0.71
C LEU A 190 -0.63 -26.76 -0.23
N THR A 191 -1.44 -27.82 -0.26
CA THR A 191 -2.87 -27.72 0.08
C THR A 191 -3.14 -27.40 1.54
N ASP A 192 -2.19 -27.70 2.43
CA ASP A 192 -2.23 -27.32 3.86
C ASP A 192 -1.77 -25.88 4.11
N TYR A 193 -0.82 -25.39 3.30
CA TYR A 193 -0.34 -24.00 3.37
C TYR A 193 -1.35 -23.01 2.77
N PHE A 194 -1.96 -23.37 1.64
CA PHE A 194 -3.00 -22.58 0.97
C PHE A 194 -4.39 -22.94 1.51
N THR A 195 -5.38 -23.01 0.63
CA THR A 195 -6.80 -22.94 1.00
C THR A 195 -7.52 -24.27 0.82
N PHE A 196 -6.99 -25.25 0.07
CA PHE A 196 -7.76 -26.46 -0.25
C PHE A 196 -8.10 -27.34 0.96
N LYS A 197 -7.18 -27.50 1.93
CA LYS A 197 -7.50 -28.25 3.16
C LYS A 197 -8.59 -27.57 3.96
N LEU A 198 -8.54 -26.23 4.05
CA LEU A 198 -9.57 -25.43 4.71
C LEU A 198 -10.91 -25.51 3.97
N GLU A 199 -10.89 -25.46 2.64
CA GLU A 199 -12.06 -25.63 1.79
C GLU A 199 -12.75 -26.97 2.05
N CYS A 200 -11.98 -28.06 2.08
CA CYS A 200 -12.50 -29.40 2.37
C CYS A 200 -13.14 -29.45 3.77
N LYS A 201 -12.50 -28.87 4.79
CA LYS A 201 -13.05 -28.82 6.16
C LYS A 201 -14.31 -27.98 6.27
N HIS A 202 -14.41 -26.89 5.51
CA HIS A 202 -15.55 -25.98 5.53
C HIS A 202 -16.75 -26.52 4.73
N LYS A 203 -16.50 -27.12 3.55
CA LYS A 203 -17.57 -27.62 2.66
C LYS A 203 -17.99 -29.05 2.98
N TYR A 204 -17.05 -29.89 3.41
CA TYR A 204 -17.25 -31.32 3.66
C TYR A 204 -16.62 -31.74 5.01
N SER A 205 -15.47 -32.42 4.97
CA SER A 205 -14.77 -32.94 6.15
C SER A 205 -13.28 -33.14 5.85
N GLU A 206 -12.49 -33.36 6.91
CA GLU A 206 -11.09 -33.75 6.78
C GLU A 206 -10.92 -35.15 6.15
N ALA A 207 -11.92 -36.03 6.26
CA ALA A 207 -11.88 -37.34 5.60
C ALA A 207 -11.93 -37.22 4.07
N VAL A 208 -12.67 -36.24 3.54
CA VAL A 208 -12.67 -35.93 2.09
C VAL A 208 -11.30 -35.42 1.65
N TYR A 209 -10.67 -34.55 2.43
CA TYR A 209 -9.31 -34.07 2.16
C TYR A 209 -8.31 -35.22 2.10
N GLU A 210 -8.30 -36.10 3.10
CA GLU A 210 -7.41 -37.27 3.13
C GLU A 210 -7.62 -38.21 1.93
N ALA A 211 -8.87 -38.40 1.50
CA ALA A 211 -9.18 -39.17 0.30
C ALA A 211 -8.66 -38.49 -0.98
N CYS A 212 -8.74 -37.16 -1.07
CA CYS A 212 -8.14 -36.39 -2.18
C CYS A 212 -6.62 -36.57 -2.20
N MET A 213 -5.94 -36.52 -1.05
CA MET A 213 -4.48 -36.69 -0.97
C MET A 213 -4.04 -38.08 -1.47
N GLU A 214 -4.76 -39.14 -1.08
CA GLU A 214 -4.51 -40.48 -1.61
C GLU A 214 -4.74 -40.52 -3.13
N SER A 215 -5.80 -39.87 -3.61
CA SER A 215 -6.07 -39.78 -5.05
C SER A 215 -5.00 -39.00 -5.82
N PHE A 216 -4.46 -37.93 -5.23
CA PHE A 216 -3.43 -37.09 -5.84
C PHE A 216 -2.11 -37.86 -5.99
N CYS A 217 -1.78 -38.73 -5.04
CA CYS A 217 -0.65 -39.65 -5.16
C CYS A 217 -0.81 -40.66 -6.32
N ALA A 218 -2.03 -40.91 -6.79
CA ALA A 218 -2.28 -41.82 -7.90
C ALA A 218 -2.16 -41.16 -9.28
N LEU A 219 -2.18 -39.82 -9.36
CA LEU A 219 -2.12 -39.08 -10.62
C LEU A 219 -0.81 -39.39 -11.39
N PRO A 220 -0.89 -39.72 -12.70
CA PRO A 220 0.26 -39.80 -13.59
C PRO A 220 1.10 -38.52 -13.60
N LEU A 221 2.40 -38.64 -13.88
CA LEU A 221 3.34 -37.51 -13.83
C LEU A 221 3.60 -36.89 -15.21
N ALA A 222 3.44 -37.68 -16.28
CA ALA A 222 3.75 -37.24 -17.64
C ALA A 222 2.82 -37.91 -18.65
N ALA A 223 2.80 -37.36 -19.86
CA ALA A 223 2.15 -37.96 -21.01
C ALA A 223 2.99 -37.76 -22.27
N VAL A 224 2.99 -38.75 -23.15
CA VAL A 224 3.54 -38.65 -24.50
C VAL A 224 2.37 -38.59 -25.47
N MET A 225 2.16 -37.40 -26.04
CA MET A 225 1.05 -37.12 -26.95
C MET A 225 1.50 -37.29 -28.40
N ASN A 226 0.76 -38.10 -29.15
CA ASN A 226 0.98 -38.42 -30.57
C ASN A 226 2.41 -38.90 -30.89
N LYS A 227 3.11 -39.49 -29.90
CA LYS A 227 4.55 -39.87 -29.98
C LYS A 227 5.48 -38.72 -30.37
N GLN A 228 5.02 -37.47 -30.19
CA GLN A 228 5.71 -36.27 -30.64
C GLN A 228 5.95 -35.29 -29.51
N PHE A 229 5.05 -35.21 -28.53
CA PHE A 229 5.10 -34.19 -27.49
C PHE A 229 5.25 -34.83 -26.12
N LEU A 230 6.20 -34.37 -25.33
CA LEU A 230 6.22 -34.65 -23.90
C LEU A 230 5.35 -33.60 -23.19
N CYS A 231 4.33 -34.05 -22.49
CA CYS A 231 3.41 -33.25 -21.71
C CYS A 231 3.69 -33.49 -20.21
N ILE A 232 4.03 -32.43 -19.49
CA ILE A 232 4.37 -32.44 -18.05
C ILE A 232 3.88 -31.14 -17.42
N HIS A 233 3.78 -31.07 -16.09
CA HIS A 233 3.35 -29.84 -15.41
C HIS A 233 4.43 -28.76 -15.41
N GLY A 234 5.55 -29.06 -14.75
CA GLY A 234 6.71 -28.18 -14.57
C GLY A 234 7.64 -28.24 -15.78
N GLY A 235 8.68 -29.07 -15.70
CA GLY A 235 9.77 -29.01 -16.68
C GLY A 235 10.77 -30.16 -16.63
N LEU A 236 11.94 -29.94 -17.23
CA LEU A 236 13.00 -30.95 -17.30
C LEU A 236 13.81 -31.03 -16.00
N SER A 237 14.42 -32.19 -15.77
CA SER A 237 15.33 -32.45 -14.65
C SER A 237 16.74 -32.77 -15.16
N PRO A 238 17.80 -32.44 -14.41
CA PRO A 238 19.13 -32.98 -14.68
C PRO A 238 19.19 -34.52 -14.63
N GLU A 239 18.28 -35.17 -13.90
CA GLU A 239 18.16 -36.63 -13.82
C GLU A 239 17.29 -37.22 -14.94
N LEU A 240 16.61 -36.37 -15.74
CA LEU A 240 15.75 -36.80 -16.84
C LEU A 240 16.53 -36.84 -18.16
N HIS A 241 16.96 -38.04 -18.55
CA HIS A 241 17.72 -38.23 -19.79
C HIS A 241 16.91 -38.90 -20.89
N THR A 242 16.04 -39.83 -20.51
CA THR A 242 15.21 -40.62 -21.41
C THR A 242 13.78 -40.76 -20.88
N LEU A 243 12.84 -41.10 -21.76
CA LEU A 243 11.45 -41.35 -21.36
C LEU A 243 11.30 -42.56 -20.41
N ASP A 244 12.25 -43.48 -20.40
CA ASP A 244 12.23 -44.63 -19.48
C ASP A 244 12.53 -44.23 -18.03
N ASP A 245 13.25 -43.12 -17.81
CA ASP A 245 13.50 -42.58 -16.47
C ASP A 245 12.16 -42.21 -15.79
N LEU A 246 11.18 -41.68 -16.54
CA LEU A 246 9.83 -41.37 -16.04
C LEU A 246 9.05 -42.62 -15.62
N LYS A 247 9.25 -43.74 -16.31
CA LYS A 247 8.59 -45.01 -16.00
C LYS A 247 9.11 -45.63 -14.71
N SER A 248 10.34 -45.31 -14.32
CA SER A 248 11.01 -45.89 -13.14
C SER A 248 10.61 -45.27 -11.80
N ILE A 249 9.93 -44.12 -11.82
CA ILE A 249 9.58 -43.36 -10.61
C ILE A 249 8.51 -44.09 -9.79
N ASP A 250 8.68 -44.20 -8.47
CA ASP A 250 7.54 -44.51 -7.60
C ASP A 250 6.76 -43.21 -7.32
N ARG A 251 5.59 -43.07 -7.96
CA ARG A 251 4.75 -41.86 -7.87
C ARG A 251 3.76 -41.88 -6.72
N PHE A 252 3.49 -43.05 -6.11
CA PHE A 252 2.43 -43.25 -5.11
C PHE A 252 2.82 -42.76 -3.70
N ARG A 253 3.31 -41.52 -3.65
CA ARG A 253 3.86 -40.86 -2.48
C ARG A 253 3.70 -39.35 -2.61
N GLU A 254 3.94 -38.63 -1.52
CA GLU A 254 4.10 -37.19 -1.58
C GLU A 254 5.35 -36.82 -2.41
N PRO A 255 5.29 -35.74 -3.22
CA PRO A 255 6.45 -35.27 -3.96
C PRO A 255 7.60 -34.95 -2.99
N PRO A 256 8.83 -35.42 -3.28
CA PRO A 256 9.99 -35.08 -2.47
C PRO A 256 10.39 -33.61 -2.68
N THR A 257 11.19 -33.04 -1.78
CA THR A 257 11.72 -31.67 -1.96
C THR A 257 12.80 -31.58 -3.04
N HIS A 258 13.44 -32.70 -3.40
CA HIS A 258 14.48 -32.79 -4.43
C HIS A 258 14.35 -34.08 -5.27
N GLY A 259 14.99 -34.09 -6.43
CA GLY A 259 15.08 -35.24 -7.34
C GLY A 259 14.07 -35.18 -8.49
N LEU A 260 14.15 -36.16 -9.39
CA LEU A 260 13.37 -36.18 -10.64
C LEU A 260 11.87 -35.89 -10.48
N MET A 261 11.20 -36.48 -9.49
CA MET A 261 9.75 -36.26 -9.26
C MET A 261 9.44 -34.82 -8.85
N CYS A 262 10.32 -34.18 -8.08
CA CYS A 262 10.16 -32.76 -7.74
C CYS A 262 10.30 -31.91 -9.01
N ASP A 263 11.32 -32.18 -9.81
CA ASP A 263 11.65 -31.37 -10.98
C ASP A 263 10.58 -31.42 -12.09
N ILE A 264 9.97 -32.58 -12.32
CA ILE A 264 8.86 -32.71 -13.28
C ILE A 264 7.69 -31.79 -12.92
N LEU A 265 7.48 -31.51 -11.64
CA LEU A 265 6.39 -30.69 -11.13
C LEU A 265 6.78 -29.22 -10.94
N TRP A 266 8.05 -28.91 -10.70
CA TRP A 266 8.50 -27.56 -10.26
C TRP A 266 9.50 -26.86 -11.18
N ALA A 267 10.09 -27.55 -12.16
CA ALA A 267 11.09 -26.93 -13.02
C ALA A 267 10.46 -25.92 -13.99
N ASP A 268 11.17 -24.82 -14.23
CA ASP A 268 10.74 -23.73 -15.12
C ASP A 268 11.77 -23.49 -16.23
N PRO A 269 11.37 -22.96 -17.40
CA PRO A 269 12.32 -22.45 -18.37
C PRO A 269 13.02 -21.19 -17.84
N LEU A 270 14.28 -20.95 -18.24
CA LEU A 270 14.96 -19.68 -17.92
C LEU A 270 14.16 -18.45 -18.41
N GLU A 271 14.28 -17.32 -17.71
CA GLU A 271 13.60 -16.07 -18.11
C GLU A 271 14.05 -15.60 -19.52
N GLU A 272 15.35 -15.70 -19.80
CA GLU A 272 15.99 -15.45 -21.10
C GLU A 272 16.06 -16.71 -21.99
N PHE A 273 15.12 -17.66 -21.87
CA PHE A 273 15.16 -18.93 -22.63
C PHE A 273 15.29 -18.72 -24.15
N GLY A 274 16.34 -19.29 -24.71
CA GLY A 274 16.74 -19.14 -26.11
C GLY A 274 17.65 -17.94 -26.41
N GLN A 275 17.96 -17.08 -25.44
CA GLN A 275 18.91 -15.96 -25.57
C GLN A 275 19.97 -15.99 -24.45
N GLU A 276 20.27 -17.18 -23.94
CA GLU A 276 21.12 -17.38 -22.78
C GLU A 276 22.56 -16.92 -23.04
N LYS A 277 23.17 -16.26 -22.05
CA LYS A 277 24.59 -15.85 -22.07
C LYS A 277 25.55 -16.98 -21.64
N THR A 278 25.07 -17.88 -20.79
CA THR A 278 25.81 -19.05 -20.30
C THR A 278 25.27 -20.32 -20.96
N ASN A 279 26.13 -21.33 -21.12
CA ASN A 279 25.77 -22.62 -21.74
C ASN A 279 25.33 -23.67 -20.70
N ASP A 280 24.97 -23.25 -19.49
CA ASP A 280 24.57 -24.18 -18.44
C ASP A 280 23.20 -24.80 -18.77
N PHE A 281 23.07 -26.11 -18.59
CA PHE A 281 21.82 -26.82 -18.90
C PHE A 281 20.75 -26.57 -17.83
N PHE A 282 21.18 -26.55 -16.57
CA PHE A 282 20.31 -26.40 -15.42
C PHE A 282 20.94 -25.41 -14.44
N VAL A 283 20.14 -24.47 -13.95
CA VAL A 283 20.50 -23.49 -12.92
C VAL A 283 19.50 -23.61 -11.78
N HIS A 284 19.89 -23.39 -10.54
CA HIS A 284 18.93 -23.48 -9.42
C HIS A 284 17.77 -22.48 -9.59
N ASN A 285 16.53 -22.95 -9.38
CA ASN A 285 15.34 -22.12 -9.50
C ASN A 285 15.11 -21.30 -8.22
N HIS A 286 15.66 -20.09 -8.21
CA HIS A 286 15.52 -19.15 -7.10
C HIS A 286 14.11 -18.52 -7.01
N VAL A 287 13.29 -18.62 -8.07
CA VAL A 287 11.88 -18.16 -8.04
C VAL A 287 11.04 -19.11 -7.22
N ARG A 288 11.19 -20.43 -7.43
CA ARG A 288 10.47 -21.47 -6.69
C ARG A 288 11.11 -21.82 -5.35
N GLY A 289 12.43 -21.64 -5.22
CA GLY A 289 13.19 -22.03 -4.03
C GLY A 289 13.51 -23.53 -3.97
N CYS A 290 13.08 -24.30 -4.97
CA CYS A 290 13.39 -25.71 -5.18
C CYS A 290 13.50 -25.98 -6.69
N SER A 291 13.98 -27.16 -7.08
CA SER A 291 14.19 -27.53 -8.49
C SER A 291 15.12 -26.57 -9.27
N TYR A 292 15.01 -26.57 -10.60
CA TYR A 292 15.93 -25.95 -11.54
C TYR A 292 15.21 -25.15 -12.64
N PHE A 293 15.86 -24.10 -13.10
CA PHE A 293 15.63 -23.53 -14.40
C PHE A 293 16.35 -24.36 -15.46
N PHE A 294 15.65 -24.76 -16.52
CA PHE A 294 16.24 -25.45 -17.67
C PHE A 294 16.41 -24.51 -18.87
N SER A 295 17.52 -24.65 -19.60
CA SER A 295 17.86 -23.80 -20.73
C SER A 295 17.41 -24.36 -22.08
N TYR A 296 17.41 -23.53 -23.12
CA TYR A 296 17.11 -23.94 -24.50
C TYR A 296 18.04 -25.06 -25.01
N PRO A 297 19.36 -25.03 -24.75
CA PRO A 297 20.24 -26.17 -25.05
C PRO A 297 19.81 -27.46 -24.35
N ALA A 298 19.41 -27.41 -23.08
CA ALA A 298 18.94 -28.60 -22.35
C ALA A 298 17.67 -29.19 -22.98
N ALA A 299 16.70 -28.34 -23.33
CA ALA A 299 15.49 -28.76 -24.02
C ALA A 299 15.78 -29.38 -25.39
N CYS A 300 16.65 -28.75 -26.19
CA CYS A 300 17.03 -29.30 -27.50
C CYS A 300 17.73 -30.65 -27.38
N ALA A 301 18.67 -30.79 -26.44
CA ALA A 301 19.39 -32.05 -26.22
C ALA A 301 18.44 -33.18 -25.79
N PHE A 302 17.46 -32.89 -24.93
CA PHE A 302 16.46 -33.86 -24.52
C PHE A 302 15.53 -34.27 -25.68
N LEU A 303 15.04 -33.31 -26.46
CA LEU A 303 14.17 -33.54 -27.61
C LEU A 303 14.85 -34.39 -28.69
N GLU A 304 16.10 -34.08 -29.03
CA GLU A 304 16.89 -34.83 -30.01
C GLU A 304 17.16 -36.27 -29.52
N LYS A 305 17.53 -36.43 -28.25
CA LYS A 305 17.82 -37.75 -27.66
C LYS A 305 16.60 -38.66 -27.63
N ASN A 306 15.41 -38.12 -27.39
CA ASN A 306 14.16 -38.88 -27.27
C ASN A 306 13.30 -38.86 -28.54
N ASN A 307 13.81 -38.28 -29.64
CA ASN A 307 13.09 -38.14 -30.90
C ASN A 307 11.69 -37.51 -30.74
N LEU A 308 11.63 -36.43 -29.95
CA LEU A 308 10.42 -35.65 -29.70
C LEU A 308 10.48 -34.31 -30.42
N LEU A 309 9.30 -33.74 -30.69
CA LEU A 309 9.14 -32.47 -31.39
C LEU A 309 9.16 -31.26 -30.44
N SER A 310 8.50 -31.37 -29.29
CA SER A 310 8.37 -30.26 -28.32
C SER A 310 7.95 -30.75 -26.93
N ILE A 311 8.15 -29.90 -25.93
CA ILE A 311 7.66 -30.09 -24.55
C ILE A 311 6.46 -29.15 -24.34
N ILE A 312 5.32 -29.69 -23.91
CA ILE A 312 4.12 -28.93 -23.54
C ILE A 312 4.01 -28.95 -22.01
N ARG A 313 3.91 -27.78 -21.40
CA ARG A 313 3.87 -27.62 -19.96
C ARG A 313 2.92 -26.53 -19.48
N ALA A 314 2.69 -26.40 -18.17
CA ALA A 314 1.75 -25.45 -17.58
C ALA A 314 2.41 -24.55 -16.51
N HIS A 315 2.02 -24.55 -15.24
CA HIS A 315 2.74 -24.06 -14.04
C HIS A 315 3.15 -22.56 -13.94
N GLU A 316 3.28 -21.82 -15.04
CA GLU A 316 3.57 -20.38 -15.02
C GLU A 316 2.42 -19.59 -15.68
N ALA A 317 1.82 -18.68 -14.92
CA ALA A 317 0.81 -17.77 -15.43
C ALA A 317 1.31 -16.97 -16.65
N GLN A 318 0.47 -16.87 -17.69
CA GLN A 318 0.77 -16.13 -18.92
C GLN A 318 -0.36 -15.14 -19.21
N ASP A 319 -0.02 -13.90 -19.58
CA ASP A 319 -1.00 -12.86 -19.93
C ASP A 319 -1.92 -13.28 -21.09
N ALA A 320 -1.35 -13.91 -22.12
CA ALA A 320 -2.10 -14.46 -23.25
C ALA A 320 -2.72 -15.85 -22.98
N GLY A 321 -2.52 -16.43 -21.79
CA GLY A 321 -2.90 -17.81 -21.49
C GLY A 321 -2.01 -18.88 -22.13
N TYR A 322 -1.01 -18.48 -22.92
CA TYR A 322 0.01 -19.38 -23.46
C TYR A 322 1.29 -18.64 -23.79
N ARG A 323 2.40 -19.38 -23.93
CA ARG A 323 3.68 -18.87 -24.43
C ARG A 323 4.37 -19.92 -25.29
N MET A 324 4.76 -19.54 -26.50
CA MET A 324 5.61 -20.35 -27.37
C MET A 324 7.06 -19.89 -27.24
N TYR A 325 7.96 -20.81 -26.92
CA TYR A 325 9.38 -20.51 -26.77
C TYR A 325 10.14 -20.65 -28.10
N ARG A 326 11.45 -20.41 -28.07
CA ARG A 326 12.34 -20.46 -29.24
C ARG A 326 12.17 -21.77 -30.01
N LYS A 327 12.14 -21.66 -31.33
CA LYS A 327 12.05 -22.83 -32.24
C LYS A 327 13.33 -23.63 -32.24
N THR A 328 13.23 -24.96 -32.33
CA THR A 328 14.39 -25.84 -32.54
C THR A 328 14.98 -25.59 -33.93
N ARG A 329 16.31 -25.77 -34.07
CA ARG A 329 16.97 -25.59 -35.36
C ARG A 329 16.67 -26.72 -36.36
N THR A 330 16.42 -27.91 -35.85
CA THR A 330 16.21 -29.14 -36.62
C THR A 330 14.81 -29.21 -37.22
N THR A 331 13.76 -28.92 -36.45
CA THR A 331 12.37 -29.07 -36.90
C THR A 331 11.67 -27.76 -37.21
N GLY A 332 12.21 -26.62 -36.78
CA GLY A 332 11.57 -25.30 -36.93
C GLY A 332 10.30 -25.14 -36.08
N PHE A 333 10.04 -26.07 -35.16
CA PHE A 333 8.90 -26.07 -34.25
C PHE A 333 9.30 -25.51 -32.88
N PRO A 334 8.42 -24.82 -32.12
CA PRO A 334 8.72 -24.36 -30.76
C PRO A 334 9.27 -25.50 -29.89
N SER A 335 10.41 -25.30 -29.21
CA SER A 335 10.99 -26.36 -28.37
C SER A 335 10.16 -26.63 -27.10
N VAL A 336 9.57 -25.56 -26.55
CA VAL A 336 8.74 -25.61 -25.34
C VAL A 336 7.51 -24.74 -25.57
N MET A 337 6.38 -25.14 -24.98
CA MET A 337 5.14 -24.38 -24.95
C MET A 337 4.55 -24.41 -23.54
N THR A 338 4.24 -23.23 -23.02
CA THR A 338 3.47 -23.08 -21.76
C THR A 338 2.01 -22.83 -22.10
N ILE A 339 1.10 -23.58 -21.48
CA ILE A 339 -0.35 -23.40 -21.58
C ILE A 339 -0.91 -23.12 -20.18
N PHE A 340 -1.75 -22.10 -20.05
CA PHE A 340 -2.33 -21.67 -18.78
C PHE A 340 -3.83 -21.46 -18.96
N SER A 341 -4.64 -22.13 -18.13
CA SER A 341 -6.07 -22.28 -18.36
C SER A 341 -6.97 -21.60 -17.31
N ALA A 342 -6.39 -20.80 -16.41
CA ALA A 342 -7.10 -19.98 -15.42
C ALA A 342 -7.13 -18.50 -15.87
N PRO A 343 -8.26 -17.98 -16.38
CA PRO A 343 -8.35 -16.58 -16.81
C PRO A 343 -8.55 -15.66 -15.60
N ASN A 344 -8.10 -14.42 -15.68
CA ASN A 344 -8.09 -13.46 -14.56
C ASN A 344 -7.69 -14.11 -13.24
N TYR A 345 -6.53 -14.77 -13.24
CA TYR A 345 -6.03 -15.51 -12.10
C TYR A 345 -6.00 -14.64 -10.83
N LEU A 346 -6.44 -15.22 -9.70
CA LEU A 346 -6.63 -14.54 -8.42
C LEU A 346 -7.58 -13.32 -8.44
N ASP A 347 -8.43 -13.19 -9.46
CA ASP A 347 -9.31 -12.03 -9.70
C ASP A 347 -8.58 -10.68 -9.90
N VAL A 348 -7.25 -10.72 -10.09
CA VAL A 348 -6.37 -9.53 -10.12
C VAL A 348 -5.47 -9.49 -11.36
N TYR A 349 -4.99 -10.64 -11.85
CA TYR A 349 -4.02 -10.68 -12.95
C TYR A 349 -4.58 -10.19 -14.29
N ASN A 350 -5.89 -10.26 -14.48
CA ASN A 350 -6.59 -9.89 -15.72
C ASN A 350 -6.04 -10.56 -17.00
N ASN A 351 -5.42 -11.73 -16.85
CA ASN A 351 -4.88 -12.51 -17.97
C ASN A 351 -5.98 -13.26 -18.73
N LYS A 352 -5.69 -13.64 -19.96
CA LYS A 352 -6.49 -14.61 -20.72
C LYS A 352 -6.09 -16.02 -20.31
N ALA A 353 -7.00 -16.97 -20.50
CA ALA A 353 -6.70 -18.40 -20.49
C ALA A 353 -6.66 -18.94 -21.91
N ALA A 354 -5.99 -20.08 -22.09
CA ALA A 354 -6.01 -20.80 -23.34
C ALA A 354 -6.05 -22.32 -23.15
N VAL A 355 -6.54 -23.01 -24.19
CA VAL A 355 -6.38 -24.46 -24.39
C VAL A 355 -5.74 -24.74 -25.74
N LEU A 356 -4.97 -25.81 -25.81
CA LEU A 356 -4.30 -26.25 -27.03
C LEU A 356 -5.07 -27.41 -27.66
N LYS A 357 -5.67 -27.17 -28.83
CA LYS A 357 -6.36 -28.19 -29.61
C LYS A 357 -5.44 -28.70 -30.71
N TYR A 358 -5.04 -29.95 -30.63
CA TYR A 358 -4.22 -30.60 -31.65
C TYR A 358 -5.06 -31.56 -32.46
N GLU A 359 -5.29 -31.24 -33.74
CA GLU A 359 -6.12 -32.03 -34.66
C GLU A 359 -5.61 -31.83 -36.10
N ASN A 360 -5.66 -32.88 -36.93
CA ASN A 360 -5.24 -32.81 -38.34
C ASN A 360 -3.81 -32.28 -38.55
N ASN A 361 -2.88 -32.63 -37.65
CA ASN A 361 -1.50 -32.11 -37.60
C ASN A 361 -1.40 -30.58 -37.43
N VAL A 362 -2.50 -29.91 -37.05
CA VAL A 362 -2.55 -28.48 -36.77
C VAL A 362 -2.74 -28.28 -35.27
N MET A 363 -1.91 -27.39 -34.72
CA MET A 363 -2.01 -26.96 -33.33
C MET A 363 -2.74 -25.63 -33.29
N ASN A 364 -3.94 -25.62 -32.71
CA ASN A 364 -4.79 -24.45 -32.62
C ASN A 364 -4.93 -24.03 -31.16
N ILE A 365 -4.56 -22.79 -30.85
CA ILE A 365 -4.67 -22.25 -29.50
C ILE A 365 -5.98 -21.47 -29.40
N ARG A 366 -6.86 -21.90 -28.51
CA ARG A 366 -8.15 -21.25 -28.26
C ARG A 366 -8.08 -20.50 -26.95
N GLN A 367 -8.11 -19.17 -27.04
CA GLN A 367 -8.12 -18.28 -25.89
C GLN A 367 -9.56 -18.00 -25.41
N PHE A 368 -9.73 -17.77 -24.11
CA PHE A 368 -10.98 -17.31 -23.49
C PHE A 368 -10.69 -16.39 -22.30
N ASN A 369 -11.64 -15.52 -21.96
CA ASN A 369 -11.49 -14.47 -20.95
C ASN A 369 -12.39 -14.75 -19.74
N ALA A 370 -12.02 -14.20 -18.58
CA ALA A 370 -12.80 -14.30 -17.34
C ALA A 370 -14.06 -13.42 -17.33
N ASP A 371 -14.06 -12.30 -18.07
CA ASP A 371 -15.25 -11.44 -18.22
C ASP A 371 -16.47 -12.19 -18.79
N CYS A 372 -16.26 -13.38 -19.35
CA CYS A 372 -17.30 -14.25 -19.85
C CYS A 372 -17.98 -15.10 -18.77
N THR A 373 -17.44 -15.17 -17.55
CA THR A 373 -17.87 -16.11 -16.50
C THR A 373 -17.75 -15.51 -15.08
N PRO A 374 -18.80 -14.85 -14.56
CA PRO A 374 -18.81 -14.44 -13.16
C PRO A 374 -18.89 -15.65 -12.22
N HIS A 375 -18.22 -15.58 -11.08
CA HIS A 375 -18.33 -16.56 -10.00
C HIS A 375 -18.87 -15.91 -8.70
N PRO A 376 -19.47 -16.70 -7.79
CA PRO A 376 -19.85 -16.23 -6.47
C PRO A 376 -18.67 -15.74 -5.65
N TYR A 377 -18.94 -14.77 -4.79
CA TYR A 377 -17.94 -14.19 -3.88
C TYR A 377 -17.86 -14.99 -2.59
N TRP A 378 -16.63 -15.32 -2.18
CA TRP A 378 -16.33 -15.88 -0.87
C TRP A 378 -15.40 -14.94 -0.11
N LEU A 379 -15.67 -14.77 1.19
CA LEU A 379 -14.72 -14.09 2.06
C LEU A 379 -13.42 -14.91 2.17
N PRO A 380 -12.28 -14.24 2.39
CA PRO A 380 -11.01 -14.94 2.49
C PRO A 380 -11.03 -16.07 3.50
N ASN A 381 -10.39 -17.19 3.14
CA ASN A 381 -10.32 -18.39 3.98
C ASN A 381 -11.70 -18.96 4.39
N PHE A 382 -12.74 -18.75 3.58
CA PHE A 382 -14.12 -19.20 3.85
C PHE A 382 -14.69 -18.69 5.18
N MET A 383 -14.24 -17.52 5.64
CA MET A 383 -14.72 -16.92 6.88
C MET A 383 -16.21 -16.56 6.77
N ASP A 384 -16.98 -16.87 7.80
CA ASP A 384 -18.37 -16.46 7.88
C ASP A 384 -18.50 -14.96 8.21
N VAL A 385 -19.64 -14.37 7.84
CA VAL A 385 -19.88 -12.93 8.02
C VAL A 385 -19.89 -12.48 9.48
N PHE A 386 -20.17 -13.38 10.44
CA PHE A 386 -20.11 -13.03 11.86
C PHE A 386 -18.67 -12.97 12.32
N THR A 387 -17.85 -13.98 12.01
CA THR A 387 -16.41 -13.95 12.35
C THR A 387 -15.72 -12.74 11.74
N TRP A 388 -16.11 -12.34 10.52
CA TRP A 388 -15.59 -11.13 9.87
C TRP A 388 -16.04 -9.82 10.52
N SER A 389 -17.34 -9.67 10.80
CA SER A 389 -17.91 -8.38 11.25
C SER A 389 -17.87 -8.17 12.77
N LEU A 390 -17.80 -9.23 13.58
CA LEU A 390 -17.87 -9.12 15.03
C LEU A 390 -16.72 -8.30 15.65
N PRO A 391 -15.46 -8.40 15.18
CA PRO A 391 -14.39 -7.50 15.64
C PRO A 391 -14.70 -6.02 15.36
N PHE A 392 -15.24 -5.72 14.17
CA PHE A 392 -15.64 -4.36 13.77
C PHE A 392 -16.79 -3.84 14.64
N VAL A 393 -17.83 -4.65 14.85
CA VAL A 393 -18.96 -4.29 15.71
C VAL A 393 -18.47 -4.05 17.14
N GLY A 394 -17.61 -4.92 17.67
CA GLY A 394 -17.01 -4.77 19.00
C GLY A 394 -16.23 -3.47 19.16
N GLU A 395 -15.40 -3.11 18.18
CA GLU A 395 -14.67 -1.84 18.12
C GLU A 395 -15.64 -0.64 18.13
N LYS A 396 -16.60 -0.60 17.20
CA LYS A 396 -17.51 0.56 17.05
C LYS A 396 -18.43 0.77 18.23
N ILE A 397 -18.95 -0.32 18.83
CA ILE A 397 -19.72 -0.23 20.08
C ILE A 397 -18.83 0.33 21.19
N THR A 398 -17.58 -0.08 21.26
CA THR A 398 -16.65 0.40 22.27
C THR A 398 -16.29 1.88 22.07
N ASP A 399 -16.03 2.30 20.84
CA ASP A 399 -15.82 3.71 20.47
C ASP A 399 -17.02 4.59 20.87
N MET A 400 -18.23 4.11 20.55
CA MET A 400 -19.48 4.78 20.93
C MET A 400 -19.60 4.91 22.44
N LEU A 401 -19.32 3.85 23.21
CA LEU A 401 -19.34 3.89 24.67
C LEU A 401 -18.32 4.87 25.23
N ILE A 402 -17.10 4.91 24.68
CA ILE A 402 -16.07 5.88 25.07
C ILE A 402 -16.52 7.32 24.77
N ALA A 403 -17.11 7.56 23.59
CA ALA A 403 -17.64 8.87 23.23
C ALA A 403 -18.76 9.32 24.17
N ILE A 404 -19.70 8.43 24.51
CA ILE A 404 -20.76 8.70 25.50
C ILE A 404 -20.16 9.03 26.86
N LEU A 405 -19.19 8.23 27.34
CA LEU A 405 -18.53 8.47 28.62
C LEU A 405 -17.75 9.79 28.67
N ASN A 406 -17.26 10.28 27.51
CA ASN A 406 -16.60 11.58 27.40
C ASN A 406 -17.58 12.77 27.44
N THR A 407 -18.89 12.56 27.25
CA THR A 407 -19.90 13.64 27.35
C THR A 407 -20.29 13.99 28.77
N CYS A 408 -20.06 13.11 29.74
CA CYS A 408 -20.29 13.42 31.15
C CYS A 408 -19.28 14.48 31.62
N SER A 409 -19.75 15.69 31.93
CA SER A 409 -18.89 16.78 32.38
C SER A 409 -18.44 16.57 33.83
N LYS A 410 -17.37 17.25 34.20
CA LYS A 410 -16.85 17.21 35.57
C LYS A 410 -17.86 17.77 36.58
N GLU A 411 -18.73 18.69 36.15
CA GLU A 411 -19.77 19.30 36.98
C GLU A 411 -20.94 18.34 37.30
N GLU A 412 -21.36 17.47 36.37
CA GLU A 412 -22.46 16.49 36.61
C GLU A 412 -22.08 15.40 37.63
N LEU A 413 -20.78 15.11 37.77
CA LEU A 413 -20.25 14.21 38.79
C LEU A 413 -20.08 14.89 40.17
N GLU A 414 -20.21 16.21 40.24
CA GLU A 414 -20.03 17.04 41.43
C GLU A 414 -21.38 17.47 42.06
N GLU A 415 -22.52 17.40 41.34
CA GLU A 415 -23.78 18.05 41.76
C GLU A 415 -24.74 17.26 42.69
N GLU A 416 -24.44 16.03 43.13
CA GLU A 416 -25.22 15.42 44.22
C GLU A 416 -24.44 15.29 45.54
N THR A 417 -24.74 16.26 46.42
CA THR A 417 -24.75 16.26 47.89
C THR A 417 -23.62 16.94 48.71
N PRO A 418 -23.99 17.60 49.83
CA PRO A 418 -23.22 18.68 50.46
C PRO A 418 -22.36 18.21 51.65
N SER A 419 -21.19 18.84 51.79
CA SER A 419 -20.42 19.13 53.01
C SER A 419 -20.42 18.13 54.19
N SER A 420 -19.26 17.51 54.49
CA SER A 420 -18.63 17.58 55.84
C SER A 420 -17.29 16.81 55.97
N LEU A 421 -16.26 17.53 56.45
CA LEU A 421 -15.18 17.17 57.39
C LEU A 421 -14.64 15.70 57.42
N ALA A 422 -13.36 15.51 57.08
CA ALA A 422 -12.30 14.98 57.98
C ALA A 422 -11.03 14.50 57.23
N SER A 423 -9.90 14.64 57.93
CA SER A 423 -8.51 14.34 57.60
C SER A 423 -8.10 12.85 57.69
N GLY A 424 -7.14 12.40 56.87
CA GLY A 424 -6.26 11.26 57.19
C GLY A 424 -5.77 10.42 55.99
N PRO A 425 -4.50 9.96 55.93
CA PRO A 425 -3.96 9.16 54.83
C PRO A 425 -4.01 7.66 55.12
N SER A 426 -4.61 6.88 54.20
CA SER A 426 -4.39 5.45 53.87
C SER A 426 -5.72 4.80 53.47
N SER A 427 -5.82 4.25 52.25
CA SER A 427 -7.04 3.57 51.78
C SER A 427 -6.86 2.04 51.76
N PRO A 428 -7.84 1.24 52.24
CA PRO A 428 -7.81 -0.23 52.25
C PRO A 428 -8.26 -0.86 50.90
N PRO A 429 -8.05 -2.19 50.71
CA PRO A 429 -8.39 -2.93 49.48
C PRO A 429 -9.91 -3.07 49.23
N LEU A 430 -10.30 -3.30 47.95
CA LEU A 430 -11.68 -3.18 47.42
C LEU A 430 -12.74 -4.05 48.13
N SER A 431 -12.34 -5.11 48.83
CA SER A 431 -13.22 -6.07 49.52
C SER A 431 -13.74 -5.57 50.88
N SER A 432 -13.22 -4.46 51.39
CA SER A 432 -13.61 -3.90 52.70
C SER A 432 -14.50 -2.64 52.60
N LEU A 433 -15.03 -2.34 51.40
CA LEU A 433 -15.87 -1.17 51.13
C LEU A 433 -17.34 -1.60 50.98
N ASP A 434 -18.24 -0.85 51.62
CA ASP A 434 -19.69 -1.07 51.56
C ASP A 434 -20.21 -0.91 50.11
N PRO A 435 -20.97 -1.87 49.54
CA PRO A 435 -21.45 -1.83 48.15
C PRO A 435 -22.27 -0.58 47.79
N GLU A 436 -22.89 0.08 48.78
CA GLU A 436 -23.64 1.31 48.56
C GLU A 436 -22.78 2.58 48.56
N SER A 437 -21.51 2.51 48.99
CA SER A 437 -20.64 3.68 49.13
C SER A 437 -20.30 4.31 47.77
N THR A 438 -20.29 5.64 47.74
CA THR A 438 -19.98 6.44 46.55
C THR A 438 -18.56 6.18 46.03
N GLU A 439 -17.62 5.81 46.91
CA GLU A 439 -16.25 5.49 46.57
C GLU A 439 -16.13 4.11 45.89
N PHE A 440 -16.94 3.12 46.32
CA PHE A 440 -17.04 1.81 45.65
C PHE A 440 -17.62 1.97 44.25
N LYS A 441 -18.72 2.71 44.09
CA LYS A 441 -19.34 3.00 42.79
C LYS A 441 -18.37 3.71 41.84
N ARG A 442 -17.63 4.72 42.32
CA ARG A 442 -16.62 5.45 41.53
C ARG A 442 -15.45 4.56 41.09
N ARG A 443 -14.92 3.70 41.97
CA ARG A 443 -13.85 2.73 41.62
C ARG A 443 -14.35 1.64 40.68
N ALA A 444 -15.59 1.18 40.84
CA ALA A 444 -16.20 0.21 39.94
C ALA A 444 -16.37 0.78 38.52
N ILE A 445 -16.81 2.04 38.41
CA ILE A 445 -16.90 2.75 37.12
C ILE A 445 -15.51 2.90 36.49
N LYS A 446 -14.49 3.32 37.25
CA LYS A 446 -13.10 3.41 36.76
C LYS A 446 -12.58 2.06 36.22
N ASN A 447 -12.80 0.97 36.95
CA ASN A 447 -12.38 -0.36 36.51
C ASN A 447 -13.14 -0.83 35.27
N LYS A 448 -14.44 -0.50 35.16
CA LYS A 448 -15.24 -0.78 33.95
C LYS A 448 -14.74 0.01 32.74
N ILE A 449 -14.41 1.29 32.89
CA ILE A 449 -13.86 2.12 31.80
C ILE A 449 -12.50 1.58 31.33
N LEU A 450 -11.61 1.21 32.26
CA LEU A 450 -10.32 0.60 31.92
C LEU A 450 -10.48 -0.77 31.24
N ALA A 451 -11.45 -1.58 31.68
CA ALA A 451 -11.75 -2.86 31.03
C ALA A 451 -12.31 -2.68 29.61
N ILE A 452 -13.20 -1.69 29.41
CA ILE A 452 -13.76 -1.34 28.09
C ILE A 452 -12.65 -0.85 27.15
N GLY A 453 -11.75 0.02 27.62
CA GLY A 453 -10.60 0.47 26.82
C GLY A 453 -9.64 -0.66 26.44
N ARG A 454 -9.37 -1.59 27.36
CA ARG A 454 -8.57 -2.80 27.06
C ARG A 454 -9.23 -3.69 26.02
N LEU A 455 -10.54 -3.91 26.14
CA LEU A 455 -11.31 -4.67 25.14
C LEU A 455 -11.26 -3.99 23.77
N SER A 456 -11.40 -2.65 23.70
CA SER A 456 -11.28 -1.90 22.44
C SER A 456 -9.97 -2.20 21.72
N ARG A 457 -8.84 -2.10 22.43
CA ARG A 457 -7.51 -2.32 21.87
C ARG A 457 -7.29 -3.77 21.46
N VAL A 458 -7.81 -4.73 22.23
CA VAL A 458 -7.75 -6.15 21.84
C VAL A 458 -8.56 -6.40 20.57
N PHE A 459 -9.78 -5.87 20.46
CA PHE A 459 -10.59 -6.00 19.24
C PHE A 459 -9.96 -5.29 18.04
N GLN A 460 -9.33 -4.14 18.24
CA GLN A 460 -8.58 -3.45 17.20
C GLN A 460 -7.41 -4.29 16.69
N VAL A 461 -6.62 -4.90 17.58
CA VAL A 461 -5.50 -5.75 17.16
C VAL A 461 -5.98 -7.05 16.52
N LEU A 462 -7.04 -7.68 17.04
CA LEU A 462 -7.65 -8.86 16.41
C LEU A 462 -8.16 -8.52 15.01
N ARG A 463 -8.74 -7.34 14.84
CA ARG A 463 -9.16 -6.82 13.54
C ARG A 463 -7.95 -6.60 12.62
N GLU A 464 -6.94 -5.85 13.07
CA GLU A 464 -5.71 -5.62 12.30
C GLU A 464 -5.03 -6.93 11.90
N GLU A 465 -5.02 -7.94 12.77
CA GLU A 465 -4.51 -9.27 12.44
C GLU A 465 -5.40 -10.00 11.43
N SER A 466 -6.73 -9.99 11.59
CA SER A 466 -7.64 -10.57 10.59
C SER A 466 -7.56 -9.87 9.22
N GLU A 467 -7.33 -8.55 9.20
CA GLU A 467 -7.08 -7.75 8.00
C GLU A 467 -5.64 -7.94 7.46
N ARG A 468 -4.65 -8.24 8.31
CA ARG A 468 -3.30 -8.65 7.89
C ARG A 468 -3.29 -10.04 7.27
N VAL A 469 -4.13 -10.95 7.77
CA VAL A 469 -4.34 -12.30 7.23
C VAL A 469 -5.01 -12.24 5.84
N THR A 470 -5.68 -11.14 5.50
CA THR A 470 -6.21 -10.87 4.15
C THR A 470 -5.19 -10.25 3.17
N GLU A 471 -3.95 -10.75 3.14
CA GLU A 471 -3.02 -10.60 1.99
C GLU A 471 -2.58 -9.17 1.61
N LEU A 472 -2.85 -8.17 2.46
CA LEU A 472 -2.72 -6.75 2.11
C LEU A 472 -1.33 -6.11 2.37
N LYS A 473 -0.41 -6.84 3.02
CA LYS A 473 0.96 -6.35 3.25
C LYS A 473 1.93 -6.71 2.13
N THR A 474 1.64 -7.79 1.41
CA THR A 474 2.43 -8.29 0.27
C THR A 474 2.19 -7.45 -0.98
N ALA A 475 0.98 -6.88 -1.13
CA ALA A 475 0.56 -6.10 -2.31
C ALA A 475 1.19 -4.71 -2.48
N SER A 476 1.82 -4.12 -1.45
CA SER A 476 2.24 -2.71 -1.51
C SER A 476 3.64 -2.43 -0.96
N GLY A 477 4.53 -3.42 -0.92
CA GLY A 477 5.94 -3.19 -0.53
C GLY A 477 6.10 -2.50 0.84
N GLY A 478 5.16 -2.71 1.76
CA GLY A 478 5.19 -2.16 3.12
C GLY A 478 4.65 -0.73 3.31
N ARG A 479 4.10 -0.05 2.29
CA ARG A 479 3.43 1.26 2.46
C ARG A 479 2.15 1.36 1.63
N LEU A 480 1.01 1.43 2.32
CA LEU A 480 -0.27 1.82 1.74
C LEU A 480 -0.48 3.33 1.94
N PRO A 481 -0.95 4.09 0.91
CA PRO A 481 -1.44 5.45 1.10
C PRO A 481 -2.57 5.47 2.13
N ALA A 482 -2.54 6.45 3.04
CA ALA A 482 -3.61 6.62 4.03
C ALA A 482 -4.95 6.82 3.32
N GLY A 483 -5.93 5.95 3.59
CA GLY A 483 -7.26 5.95 2.95
C GLY A 483 -7.58 4.70 2.11
N THR A 484 -6.58 3.95 1.65
CA THR A 484 -6.79 2.76 0.80
C THR A 484 -7.53 1.62 1.53
N LEU A 485 -7.30 1.47 2.84
CA LEU A 485 -8.02 0.50 3.70
C LEU A 485 -9.48 0.91 3.98
N MET A 486 -9.83 2.20 3.89
CA MET A 486 -11.22 2.64 4.04
C MET A 486 -12.09 2.30 2.82
N LEU A 487 -11.46 2.08 1.65
CA LEU A 487 -12.14 1.74 0.40
C LEU A 487 -12.33 0.22 0.22
N GLY A 488 -11.89 -0.61 1.17
CA GLY A 488 -12.05 -2.07 1.11
C GLY A 488 -11.41 -2.71 -0.12
N ALA A 489 -11.99 -3.80 -0.62
CA ALA A 489 -11.49 -4.56 -1.77
C ALA A 489 -11.42 -3.73 -3.07
N GLU A 490 -12.23 -2.67 -3.20
CA GLU A 490 -12.22 -1.81 -4.39
C GLU A 490 -10.99 -0.90 -4.45
N GLY A 491 -10.48 -0.43 -3.31
CA GLY A 491 -9.24 0.36 -3.25
C GLY A 491 -8.00 -0.42 -3.72
N ILE A 492 -8.03 -1.76 -3.60
CA ILE A 492 -6.94 -2.67 -4.01
C ILE A 492 -7.01 -2.94 -5.52
N LYS A 493 -8.22 -3.16 -6.05
CA LYS A 493 -8.45 -3.29 -7.50
C LYS A 493 -8.06 -2.02 -8.27
N GLN A 494 -8.13 -0.86 -7.62
CA GLN A 494 -7.68 0.41 -8.17
C GLN A 494 -6.16 0.62 -8.08
N ALA A 495 -5.41 -0.20 -7.33
CA ALA A 495 -3.96 -0.05 -7.18
C ALA A 495 -3.14 -0.99 -8.09
N ILE A 496 -3.71 -2.14 -8.49
CA ILE A 496 -3.04 -3.13 -9.37
C ILE A 496 -3.67 -3.03 -10.75
N HIS A 497 -2.96 -2.37 -11.69
CA HIS A 497 -3.47 -2.15 -13.05
C HIS A 497 -2.85 -3.06 -14.11
N SER A 498 -1.78 -3.79 -13.81
CA SER A 498 -1.03 -4.59 -14.79
C SER A 498 -0.76 -6.03 -14.33
N PHE A 499 -0.66 -6.94 -15.31
CA PHE A 499 -0.28 -8.34 -15.11
C PHE A 499 1.07 -8.48 -14.39
N GLU A 500 2.05 -7.63 -14.72
CA GLU A 500 3.38 -7.69 -14.09
C GLU A 500 3.36 -7.26 -12.62
N ASP A 501 2.50 -6.32 -12.26
CA ASP A 501 2.36 -5.88 -10.86
C ASP A 501 1.72 -6.98 -10.02
N ALA A 502 0.66 -7.62 -10.54
CA ALA A 502 0.05 -8.79 -9.92
C ALA A 502 1.07 -9.93 -9.74
N ARG A 503 1.85 -10.24 -10.78
CA ARG A 503 2.90 -11.27 -10.74
C ARG A 503 3.98 -10.99 -9.70
N LYS A 504 4.41 -9.73 -9.54
CA LYS A 504 5.43 -9.35 -8.55
C LYS A 504 4.93 -9.52 -7.12
N VAL A 505 3.68 -9.17 -6.86
CA VAL A 505 3.04 -9.33 -5.55
C VAL A 505 2.92 -10.81 -5.19
N ASP A 506 2.60 -11.62 -6.19
CA ASP A 506 2.33 -13.04 -6.02
C ASP A 506 3.57 -13.94 -6.01
N LEU A 507 4.75 -13.40 -6.35
CA LEU A 507 6.00 -14.14 -6.45
C LEU A 507 6.37 -14.94 -5.18
N GLN A 508 5.91 -14.51 -4.00
CA GLN A 508 6.12 -15.24 -2.75
C GLN A 508 5.27 -16.52 -2.66
N ASN A 509 4.05 -16.48 -3.19
CA ASN A 509 3.14 -17.63 -3.20
C ASN A 509 3.52 -18.63 -4.30
N GLU A 510 4.27 -18.20 -5.31
CA GLU A 510 4.83 -19.07 -6.35
C GLU A 510 6.01 -19.94 -5.84
N ARG A 511 6.50 -19.71 -4.61
CA ARG A 511 7.56 -20.48 -3.96
C ARG A 511 7.05 -21.73 -3.27
N LEU A 512 7.92 -22.72 -3.11
CA LEU A 512 7.69 -23.83 -2.20
C LEU A 512 7.50 -23.28 -0.77
N PRO A 513 6.38 -23.57 -0.09
CA PRO A 513 6.16 -23.09 1.27
C PRO A 513 7.18 -23.63 2.27
N PRO A 514 7.46 -22.92 3.38
CA PRO A 514 8.24 -23.45 4.49
C PRO A 514 7.51 -24.61 5.19
N SER A 515 8.23 -25.37 6.03
CA SER A 515 7.66 -26.55 6.68
C SER A 515 6.55 -26.19 7.67
N HIS A 516 5.59 -27.10 7.89
CA HIS A 516 4.45 -26.89 8.77
C HIS A 516 4.86 -26.53 10.22
N GLU A 517 5.95 -27.11 10.73
CA GLU A 517 6.46 -26.78 12.08
C GLU A 517 6.96 -25.34 12.17
N GLU A 518 7.64 -24.86 11.13
CA GLU A 518 8.15 -23.49 11.06
C GLU A 518 7.00 -22.47 10.93
N VAL A 519 6.00 -22.78 10.11
CA VAL A 519 4.80 -21.93 9.94
C VAL A 519 4.04 -21.84 11.25
N ARG A 520 3.72 -22.96 11.91
CA ARG A 520 2.95 -22.97 13.15
C ARG A 520 3.68 -22.21 14.26
N LYS A 521 4.99 -22.45 14.41
CA LYS A 521 5.82 -21.73 15.38
C LYS A 521 5.86 -20.23 15.10
N SER A 522 5.98 -19.83 13.83
CA SER A 522 5.96 -18.40 13.45
C SER A 522 4.60 -17.76 13.70
N GLN A 523 3.50 -18.46 13.43
CA GLN A 523 2.13 -17.96 13.65
C GLN A 523 1.81 -17.85 15.14
N GLU A 524 2.17 -18.85 15.94
CA GLU A 524 2.02 -18.83 17.40
C GLU A 524 2.82 -17.66 18.02
N VAL A 525 4.09 -17.51 17.62
CA VAL A 525 4.95 -16.40 18.07
C VAL A 525 4.39 -15.04 17.64
N SER A 526 3.92 -14.90 16.39
CA SER A 526 3.33 -13.65 15.90
C SER A 526 2.04 -13.30 16.67
N ARG A 527 1.18 -14.29 16.92
CA ARG A 527 -0.07 -14.10 17.67
C ARG A 527 0.19 -13.72 19.12
N GLU A 528 1.14 -14.37 19.79
CA GLU A 528 1.54 -14.03 21.16
C GLU A 528 2.14 -12.63 21.24
N GLN A 529 3.03 -12.29 20.30
CA GLN A 529 3.62 -10.95 20.22
C GLN A 529 2.57 -9.87 19.94
N ALA A 530 1.59 -10.14 19.07
CA ALA A 530 0.49 -9.23 18.79
C ALA A 530 -0.40 -9.02 20.02
N LEU A 531 -0.73 -10.08 20.75
CA LEU A 531 -1.51 -9.99 21.99
C LEU A 531 -0.75 -9.23 23.08
N GLU A 532 0.55 -9.52 23.23
CA GLU A 532 1.41 -8.82 24.19
C GLU A 532 1.54 -7.33 23.84
N LYS A 533 1.71 -7.02 22.55
CA LYS A 533 1.71 -5.64 22.05
C LYS A 533 0.38 -4.94 22.35
N ALA A 534 -0.76 -5.58 22.07
CA ALA A 534 -2.09 -5.04 22.36
C ALA A 534 -2.25 -4.70 23.85
N THR A 535 -1.79 -5.59 24.74
CA THR A 535 -1.85 -5.36 26.19
C THR A 535 -0.94 -4.21 26.64
N LYS A 536 0.30 -4.14 26.13
CA LYS A 536 1.24 -3.05 26.43
C LYS A 536 0.76 -1.70 25.91
N GLU A 537 0.18 -1.65 24.71
CA GLU A 537 -0.38 -0.43 24.13
C GLU A 537 -1.63 0.02 24.88
N ALA A 538 -2.50 -0.91 25.29
CA ALA A 538 -3.65 -0.60 26.13
C ALA A 538 -3.25 -0.03 27.50
N ASP A 539 -2.19 -0.54 28.13
CA ASP A 539 -1.69 -0.02 29.41
C ASP A 539 -0.97 1.35 29.25
N ASN A 540 -0.41 1.64 28.08
CA ASN A 540 0.30 2.88 27.77
C ASN A 540 -0.57 3.97 27.11
N ASP A 541 -1.86 3.72 26.88
CA ASP A 541 -2.78 4.68 26.26
C ASP A 541 -3.01 5.90 27.17
N GLN A 542 -2.37 7.02 26.82
CA GLN A 542 -2.44 8.26 27.58
C GLN A 542 -3.85 8.88 27.57
N GLY A 543 -4.65 8.65 26.53
CA GLY A 543 -6.02 9.16 26.44
C GLY A 543 -6.92 8.50 27.48
N LEU A 544 -6.87 7.16 27.56
CA LEU A 544 -7.58 6.37 28.56
C LEU A 544 -7.06 6.64 29.98
N ALA A 545 -5.74 6.78 30.14
CA ALA A 545 -5.13 7.17 31.41
C ALA A 545 -5.48 8.61 31.84
N THR A 546 -5.79 9.50 30.90
CA THR A 546 -6.23 10.89 31.14
C THR A 546 -7.69 10.93 31.56
N VAL A 547 -8.58 10.15 30.93
CA VAL A 547 -9.97 9.96 31.38
C VAL A 547 -10.00 9.35 32.78
N ALA A 548 -9.21 8.30 33.02
CA ALA A 548 -9.08 7.69 34.35
C ALA A 548 -8.44 8.63 35.40
N ARG A 549 -7.53 9.53 34.98
CA ARG A 549 -6.95 10.58 35.85
C ARG A 549 -7.92 11.73 36.12
N ARG A 550 -8.73 12.16 35.16
CA ARG A 550 -9.78 13.19 35.34
C ARG A 550 -10.79 12.77 36.40
N ILE A 551 -11.10 11.48 36.48
CA ILE A 551 -11.98 10.89 37.51
C ILE A 551 -11.28 10.78 38.89
N SER A 552 -9.93 10.79 38.93
CA SER A 552 -9.14 10.40 40.10
C SER A 552 -8.32 11.52 40.78
N MET A 553 -8.15 12.70 40.18
CA MET A 553 -7.31 13.76 40.76
C MET A 553 -8.12 14.83 41.49
N CYS A 554 -8.33 14.59 42.78
CA CYS A 554 -8.28 15.63 43.81
C CYS A 554 -6.89 15.55 44.48
N THR A 555 -6.31 16.72 44.80
CA THR A 555 -5.07 16.98 45.60
C THR A 555 -3.70 17.08 44.90
N LYS A 556 -3.26 18.34 44.74
CA LYS A 556 -1.88 18.95 44.76
C LYS A 556 -0.72 18.30 43.97
N VAL A 557 -0.21 19.04 42.97
CA VAL A 557 1.06 18.77 42.27
C VAL A 557 2.16 19.73 42.76
N ARG A 558 3.34 19.18 43.10
CA ARG A 558 4.61 19.89 43.32
C ARG A 558 5.59 19.49 42.21
N VAL A 559 6.26 20.50 41.65
CA VAL A 559 7.19 20.46 40.51
C VAL A 559 8.47 19.67 40.82
N ARG A 560 8.88 18.80 39.88
CA ARG A 560 10.30 18.40 39.61
C ARG A 560 10.45 18.10 38.12
N SER A 561 11.48 18.69 37.50
CA SER A 561 11.79 18.59 36.07
C SER A 561 13.01 17.71 35.86
N ALA A 562 12.91 16.73 34.95
CA ALA A 562 14.01 16.21 34.13
C ALA A 562 13.39 15.43 32.97
N SER A 563 13.52 15.94 31.75
CA SER A 563 13.11 15.27 30.51
C SER A 563 14.10 15.58 29.41
N THR A 564 14.60 14.55 28.74
CA THR A 564 15.15 14.64 27.39
C THR A 564 14.51 13.55 26.54
N HIS A 565 13.34 13.88 25.98
CA HIS A 565 12.85 13.41 24.69
C HIS A 565 11.93 14.51 24.16
N VAL A 566 12.23 15.07 22.98
CA VAL A 566 11.43 16.13 22.34
C VAL A 566 10.80 15.56 21.08
N SER A 567 9.47 15.59 21.06
CA SER A 567 8.58 15.58 19.90
C SER A 567 8.35 17.02 19.40
N PRO A 568 8.08 17.25 18.10
CA PRO A 568 8.06 18.58 17.50
C PRO A 568 6.70 19.27 17.69
N THR A 569 6.37 19.63 18.93
CA THR A 569 5.30 20.62 19.21
C THR A 569 5.43 21.21 20.61
N ALA A 570 6.66 21.39 21.08
CA ALA A 570 6.96 22.11 22.30
C ALA A 570 7.62 23.45 21.94
N ILE A 571 7.05 24.54 22.42
CA ILE A 571 7.57 25.90 22.29
C ILE A 571 9.02 25.92 22.80
N ASN A 572 9.98 25.99 21.86
CA ASN A 572 11.41 25.89 22.15
C ASN A 572 11.87 27.06 23.04
N LEU A 573 12.38 26.76 24.23
CA LEU A 573 13.33 27.63 24.91
C LEU A 573 14.53 27.80 23.96
N ARG A 574 14.78 29.03 23.48
CA ARG A 574 15.95 29.31 22.65
C ARG A 574 17.22 28.89 23.42
N PRO A 575 18.13 28.09 22.83
CA PRO A 575 19.40 27.78 23.47
C PRO A 575 20.17 29.09 23.71
N ASN A 576 20.89 29.19 24.84
CA ASN A 576 21.69 30.36 25.18
C ASN A 576 22.98 30.37 24.33
N VAL A 577 22.85 30.79 23.07
CA VAL A 577 23.96 30.85 22.10
C VAL A 577 24.87 32.04 22.45
N PRO A 578 26.20 31.87 22.45
CA PRO A 578 27.13 32.98 22.62
C PRO A 578 26.83 34.10 21.60
N PRO A 579 26.77 35.38 22.01
CA PRO A 579 26.38 36.49 21.12
C PRO A 579 27.29 36.64 19.89
N ARG A 580 28.53 36.12 19.98
CA ARG A 580 29.50 36.10 18.88
C ARG A 580 29.15 35.12 17.74
N ASN A 581 28.41 34.03 18.04
CA ASN A 581 28.05 32.97 17.09
C ASN A 581 26.59 33.08 16.61
N GLN A 582 25.83 34.05 17.14
CA GLN A 582 24.39 34.14 16.95
C GLN A 582 23.99 34.39 15.49
N GLU A 583 24.70 35.28 14.79
CA GLU A 583 24.44 35.58 13.38
C GLU A 583 24.62 34.35 12.47
N LEU A 584 25.68 33.58 12.70
CA LEU A 584 25.94 32.34 11.96
C LEU A 584 24.95 31.23 12.31
N TYR A 585 24.57 31.12 13.58
CA TYR A 585 23.55 30.17 14.04
C TYR A 585 22.18 30.45 13.39
N ASP A 586 21.78 31.72 13.31
CA ASP A 586 20.52 32.13 12.69
C ASP A 586 20.53 31.88 11.17
N ALA A 587 21.67 32.14 10.49
CA ALA A 587 21.83 31.85 9.07
C ALA A 587 21.76 30.34 8.76
N LEU A 588 22.41 29.49 9.57
CA LEU A 588 22.36 28.03 9.42
C LEU A 588 20.98 27.46 9.78
N SER A 589 20.29 28.04 10.76
CA SER A 589 18.91 27.67 11.10
C SER A 589 17.95 28.03 9.97
N ALA A 590 18.15 29.16 9.29
CA ALA A 590 17.37 29.53 8.11
C ALA A 590 17.62 28.59 6.92
N LEU A 591 18.87 28.15 6.73
CA LEU A 591 19.22 27.14 5.72
C LEU A 591 18.48 25.81 5.95
N SER A 592 18.30 25.40 7.22
CA SER A 592 17.51 24.20 7.57
C SER A 592 16.07 24.27 7.06
N GLY A 593 15.46 25.45 7.04
CA GLY A 593 14.08 25.65 6.61
C GLY A 593 13.95 25.83 5.10
N ALA A 594 14.89 26.53 4.47
CA ALA A 594 14.85 26.82 3.04
C ALA A 594 15.31 25.67 2.12
N ALA A 595 16.06 24.71 2.66
CA ALA A 595 16.70 23.64 1.87
C ALA A 595 16.53 22.25 2.51
N GLU A 596 15.38 21.97 3.13
CA GLU A 596 15.09 20.70 3.83
C GLU A 596 15.33 19.46 2.95
N THR A 597 15.04 19.56 1.64
CA THR A 597 15.19 18.48 0.66
C THR A 597 16.62 18.27 0.16
N HIS A 598 17.52 19.24 0.37
CA HIS A 598 18.88 19.25 -0.21
C HIS A 598 20.00 19.25 0.83
N VAL A 599 19.68 19.42 2.12
CA VAL A 599 20.65 19.50 3.23
C VAL A 599 20.73 18.18 4.01
N ASN A 600 21.96 17.75 4.34
CA ASN A 600 22.18 16.67 5.29
C ASN A 600 21.93 17.14 6.74
N ILE A 601 20.71 16.89 7.24
CA ILE A 601 20.23 17.34 8.57
C ILE A 601 21.17 16.90 9.70
N SER A 602 21.80 15.73 9.62
CA SER A 602 22.69 15.22 10.67
C SER A 602 23.95 16.08 10.83
N ARG A 603 24.58 16.47 9.71
CA ARG A 603 25.77 17.33 9.71
C ARG A 603 25.42 18.77 10.11
N LEU A 604 24.26 19.27 9.66
CA LEU A 604 23.76 20.59 10.07
C LEU A 604 23.51 20.66 11.59
N GLN A 605 22.92 19.62 12.18
CA GLN A 605 22.72 19.55 13.63
C GLN A 605 24.04 19.50 14.41
N LEU A 606 25.07 18.83 13.88
CA LEU A 606 26.41 18.84 14.48
C LEU A 606 26.99 20.27 14.50
N ALA A 607 26.85 21.01 13.40
CA ALA A 607 27.28 22.41 13.31
C ALA A 607 26.51 23.33 14.27
N LEU A 608 25.17 23.24 14.31
CA LEU A 608 24.34 24.05 15.20
C LEU A 608 24.63 23.80 16.69
N ARG A 609 24.85 22.52 17.08
CA ARG A 609 25.26 22.17 18.45
C ARG A 609 26.66 22.68 18.79
N GLY A 610 27.57 22.65 17.82
CA GLY A 610 28.92 23.21 17.97
C GLY A 610 28.92 24.71 18.23
N LEU A 611 28.08 25.47 17.52
CA LEU A 611 27.97 26.93 17.67
C LEU A 611 27.28 27.36 18.96
N ALA A 612 26.42 26.51 19.52
CA ALA A 612 25.73 26.76 20.79
C ALA A 612 26.63 26.56 22.03
N ALA A 613 27.76 25.85 21.91
CA ALA A 613 28.71 25.62 23.00
C ALA A 613 29.86 26.64 22.99
N GLN A 614 30.35 27.05 24.17
CA GLN A 614 31.51 27.97 24.28
C GLN A 614 32.84 27.31 23.90
N ASP A 615 33.03 26.03 24.23
CA ASP A 615 34.14 25.19 23.75
C ASP A 615 33.55 23.91 23.15
N ALA A 616 33.44 23.89 21.82
CA ALA A 616 32.82 22.78 21.09
C ALA A 616 33.70 21.53 21.11
N VAL A 617 33.11 20.37 21.40
CA VAL A 617 33.80 19.09 21.34
C VAL A 617 34.06 18.70 19.88
N THR A 618 35.32 18.41 19.55
CA THR A 618 35.66 17.91 18.21
C THR A 618 35.59 16.38 18.20
N ARG A 619 34.79 15.84 17.28
CA ARG A 619 34.62 14.38 17.09
C ARG A 619 35.47 13.88 15.94
N VAL A 620 36.28 12.86 16.20
CA VAL A 620 37.13 12.19 15.21
C VAL A 620 36.73 10.73 15.11
N ALA A 621 36.47 10.22 13.90
CA ALA A 621 36.27 8.79 13.67
C ALA A 621 37.57 8.12 13.25
N VAL A 622 37.87 6.94 13.79
CA VAL A 622 38.92 6.02 13.32
C VAL A 622 38.20 4.78 12.78
N LEU A 623 38.20 4.62 11.47
CA LEU A 623 37.40 3.63 10.77
C LEU A 623 38.30 2.58 10.12
N GLY A 624 38.14 1.32 10.50
CA GLY A 624 38.84 0.20 9.88
C GLY A 624 38.10 -0.33 8.66
N LEU A 625 38.82 -0.55 7.56
CA LEU A 625 38.31 -1.26 6.39
C LEU A 625 38.26 -2.76 6.72
N ASN A 626 37.07 -3.34 6.77
CA ASN A 626 36.81 -4.78 7.00
C ASN A 626 37.24 -5.37 8.36
N SER A 627 38.07 -4.69 9.15
CA SER A 627 38.57 -5.15 10.46
C SER A 627 38.58 -4.02 11.50
N GLN A 628 37.89 -4.22 12.63
CA GLN A 628 37.87 -3.26 13.74
C GLN A 628 39.17 -3.28 14.56
N VAL A 629 39.89 -4.41 14.52
CA VAL A 629 41.05 -4.68 15.37
C VAL A 629 42.22 -3.77 15.01
N GLY A 630 42.47 -3.54 13.73
CA GLY A 630 43.48 -2.60 13.27
C GLY A 630 43.20 -1.17 13.75
N ALA A 631 41.94 -0.72 13.65
CA ALA A 631 41.52 0.62 14.06
C ALA A 631 41.65 0.83 15.58
N GLN A 632 41.32 -0.19 16.38
CA GLN A 632 41.51 -0.17 17.84
C GLN A 632 42.99 -0.09 18.23
N ARG A 633 43.86 -0.87 17.57
CA ARG A 633 45.32 -0.83 17.80
C ARG A 633 45.91 0.53 17.44
N LEU A 634 45.47 1.13 16.33
CA LEU A 634 45.90 2.46 15.93
C LEU A 634 45.43 3.54 16.92
N ALA A 635 44.16 3.50 17.33
CA ALA A 635 43.62 4.43 18.34
C ALA A 635 44.36 4.32 19.68
N ARG A 636 44.75 3.11 20.08
CA ARG A 636 45.62 2.88 21.25
C ARG A 636 46.96 3.59 21.11
N LEU A 637 47.65 3.40 19.98
CA LEU A 637 48.98 4.00 19.76
C LEU A 637 48.97 5.54 19.72
N LEU A 638 47.87 6.14 19.23
CA LEU A 638 47.74 7.60 19.16
C LEU A 638 47.41 8.26 20.51
N LEU A 639 46.81 7.53 21.45
CA LEU A 639 46.28 8.09 22.70
C LEU A 639 46.99 7.60 23.96
N ALA A 640 47.72 6.49 23.90
CA ALA A 640 48.43 5.93 25.04
C ALA A 640 49.57 6.85 25.51
N ASP A 641 49.74 6.96 26.83
CA ASP A 641 50.90 7.64 27.42
C ASP A 641 52.10 6.67 27.40
N PRO A 642 53.21 7.01 26.71
CA PRO A 642 54.41 6.18 26.69
C PRO A 642 55.11 6.11 28.05
N LEU A 643 54.96 7.11 28.93
CA LEU A 643 55.62 7.14 30.24
C LEU A 643 54.86 6.34 31.32
N GLY A 644 53.58 6.03 31.08
CA GLY A 644 52.71 5.26 31.97
C GLY A 644 52.77 3.75 31.73
N ALA A 645 52.37 2.97 32.74
CA ALA A 645 52.09 1.55 32.57
C ALA A 645 50.78 1.35 31.77
N GLU A 646 50.60 0.17 31.17
CA GLU A 646 49.38 -0.16 30.43
C GLU A 646 48.12 -0.09 31.33
N GLU A 647 47.22 0.84 31.00
CA GLU A 647 46.02 1.11 31.78
C GLU A 647 44.83 0.18 31.42
N GLN A 648 43.80 0.16 32.27
CA GLN A 648 42.64 -0.73 32.10
C GLN A 648 41.86 -0.46 30.80
N TRP A 649 41.74 0.81 30.36
CA TRP A 649 41.05 1.16 29.13
C TRP A 649 41.79 0.63 27.88
N GLU A 650 43.13 0.54 27.90
CA GLU A 650 43.91 -0.03 26.80
C GLU A 650 43.60 -1.53 26.64
N LYS A 651 43.50 -2.25 27.76
CA LYS A 651 43.15 -3.68 27.79
C LYS A 651 41.71 -3.91 27.35
N GLU A 652 40.78 -3.05 27.77
CA GLU A 652 39.38 -3.13 27.35
C GLU A 652 39.17 -2.79 25.87
N LEU A 653 39.95 -1.86 25.32
CA LEU A 653 39.90 -1.49 23.91
C LEU A 653 40.37 -2.64 23.02
N VAL A 654 41.42 -3.37 23.42
CA VAL A 654 41.90 -4.55 22.69
C VAL A 654 40.95 -5.75 22.87
N LYS A 655 40.41 -5.96 24.07
CA LYS A 655 39.45 -7.04 24.35
C LYS A 655 38.11 -6.87 23.62
N ALA A 656 37.71 -5.63 23.33
CA ALA A 656 36.49 -5.35 22.57
C ALA A 656 36.53 -5.88 21.13
N GLY A 657 37.73 -6.17 20.58
CA GLY A 657 37.91 -6.70 19.21
C GLY A 657 37.76 -8.22 19.04
N ASP A 658 37.75 -9.01 20.12
CA ASP A 658 37.78 -10.49 20.06
C ASP A 658 36.39 -11.16 19.89
N GLY A 659 35.34 -10.41 19.54
CA GLY A 659 34.02 -11.03 19.26
C GLY A 659 32.76 -10.16 19.32
N ASN A 660 32.85 -8.83 19.49
CA ASN A 660 31.70 -7.92 19.45
C ASN A 660 31.95 -6.81 18.41
N GLU A 661 31.09 -6.67 17.39
CA GLU A 661 31.16 -5.63 16.34
C GLU A 661 30.70 -4.23 16.82
N ASN A 662 30.74 -3.96 18.13
CA ASN A 662 30.20 -2.72 18.68
C ASN A 662 31.19 -1.58 18.49
N ALA A 663 30.70 -0.42 18.01
CA ALA A 663 31.50 0.79 17.99
C ALA A 663 31.91 1.21 19.42
N VAL A 664 33.11 1.79 19.54
CA VAL A 664 33.69 2.21 20.83
C VAL A 664 33.93 3.72 20.79
N LEU A 665 33.49 4.45 21.81
CA LEU A 665 33.66 5.90 21.93
C LEU A 665 34.61 6.21 23.08
N LEU A 666 35.77 6.79 22.77
CA LEU A 666 36.79 7.23 23.74
C LEU A 666 36.54 8.67 24.15
N LYS A 667 36.42 8.92 25.46
CA LYS A 667 36.23 10.26 26.05
C LYS A 667 37.17 10.52 27.23
N TYR A 668 37.46 11.79 27.50
CA TYR A 668 38.22 12.19 28.69
C TYR A 668 37.31 12.35 29.93
N GLY A 669 37.72 11.82 31.08
CA GLY A 669 36.98 11.89 32.35
C GLY A 669 37.71 11.20 33.50
N THR A 670 37.35 11.48 34.75
CA THR A 670 38.04 10.96 35.96
C THR A 670 37.24 9.92 36.75
N ASP A 671 35.96 9.72 36.45
CA ASP A 671 35.11 8.67 37.03
C ASP A 671 34.28 8.00 35.93
N PRO A 672 34.12 6.67 35.93
CA PRO A 672 33.12 6.02 35.10
C PRO A 672 31.73 6.34 35.68
N ASP A 673 31.02 7.31 35.11
CA ASP A 673 29.61 7.55 35.46
C ASP A 673 28.82 6.22 35.35
N ALA A 674 28.22 5.79 36.46
CA ALA A 674 27.57 4.49 36.63
C ALA A 674 26.22 4.32 35.89
N HIS A 675 25.94 5.12 34.85
CA HIS A 675 24.68 5.16 34.10
C HIS A 675 25.01 5.43 32.62
N THR A 676 24.64 4.70 31.58
CA THR A 676 23.65 3.65 31.29
C THR A 676 24.18 3.00 29.99
N PRO A 677 24.15 1.68 29.79
CA PRO A 677 24.64 1.10 28.53
C PRO A 677 23.76 1.56 27.36
N THR A 678 24.32 2.39 26.47
CA THR A 678 23.69 2.71 25.19
C THR A 678 23.87 1.52 24.26
N PRO A 679 22.80 0.99 23.63
CA PRO A 679 22.90 -0.21 22.79
C PRO A 679 23.69 0.00 21.49
N LEU A 680 24.06 1.25 21.16
CA LEU A 680 24.70 1.66 19.90
C LEU A 680 26.24 1.67 19.94
N TYR A 681 26.85 2.03 21.07
CA TYR A 681 28.31 2.08 21.22
C TYR A 681 28.72 1.92 22.69
N LYS A 682 29.91 1.38 22.93
CA LYS A 682 30.52 1.29 24.26
C LYS A 682 31.34 2.54 24.55
N VAL A 683 31.08 3.23 25.65
CA VAL A 683 31.89 4.39 26.08
C VAL A 683 33.06 3.89 26.93
N LEU A 684 34.28 4.30 26.59
CA LEU A 684 35.48 4.10 27.41
C LEU A 684 36.05 5.46 27.81
N VAL A 685 36.38 5.59 29.09
CA VAL A 685 37.02 6.80 29.63
C VAL A 685 38.52 6.59 29.59
N ALA A 686 39.23 7.41 28.81
CA ALA A 686 40.68 7.36 28.65
C ALA A 686 41.31 8.65 29.23
N PRO A 687 42.17 8.59 30.26
CA PRO A 687 42.84 9.75 30.86
C PRO A 687 43.99 10.25 29.97
N SER A 688 43.76 10.36 28.67
CA SER A 688 44.76 10.81 27.71
C SER A 688 44.88 12.34 27.70
N ARG A 689 46.11 12.84 27.82
CA ARG A 689 46.42 14.28 27.80
C ARG A 689 45.97 14.94 26.49
N THR A 690 46.03 14.22 25.36
CA THR A 690 45.62 14.74 24.05
C THR A 690 44.11 14.98 23.97
N LEU A 691 43.29 14.06 24.52
CA LEU A 691 41.83 14.21 24.59
C LEU A 691 41.40 15.38 25.48
N HIS A 692 42.07 15.57 26.61
CA HIS A 692 41.76 16.68 27.52
C HIS A 692 42.13 18.05 26.96
N LEU A 693 43.37 18.19 26.47
CA LEU A 693 43.90 19.49 26.04
C LEU A 693 43.15 20.07 24.84
N HIS A 694 42.66 19.22 23.94
CA HIS A 694 42.00 19.64 22.71
C HIS A 694 40.48 19.42 22.70
N ASN A 695 39.92 18.91 23.81
CA ASN A 695 38.50 18.57 23.98
C ASN A 695 37.98 17.68 22.83
N LEU A 696 38.57 16.49 22.71
CA LEU A 696 38.34 15.52 21.63
C LEU A 696 37.55 14.31 22.11
N GLU A 697 36.69 13.79 21.22
CA GLU A 697 36.06 12.48 21.33
C GLU A 697 36.46 11.62 20.12
N VAL A 698 36.90 10.38 20.36
CA VAL A 698 37.34 9.47 19.29
C VAL A 698 36.38 8.28 19.18
N LEU A 699 35.72 8.16 18.03
CA LEU A 699 34.85 7.03 17.70
C LEU A 699 35.66 5.98 16.92
N VAL A 700 35.67 4.73 17.38
CA VAL A 700 36.32 3.61 16.70
C VAL A 700 35.25 2.65 16.19
N SER A 701 35.17 2.46 14.87
CA SER A 701 34.17 1.63 14.20
C SER A 701 34.74 0.99 12.92
N THR A 702 33.98 0.11 12.26
CA THR A 702 34.31 -0.44 10.95
C THR A 702 33.45 0.19 9.84
N ILE A 703 33.97 0.17 8.62
CA ILE A 703 33.19 0.39 7.39
C ILE A 703 33.25 -0.88 6.55
N ASN A 704 32.08 -1.40 6.17
CA ASN A 704 31.97 -2.50 5.21
C ASN A 704 31.95 -1.95 3.78
N VAL A 705 33.10 -1.98 3.11
CA VAL A 705 33.19 -1.70 1.67
C VAL A 705 32.99 -3.04 0.95
N ASN A 706 31.74 -3.43 0.73
CA ASN A 706 31.42 -4.72 0.14
C ASN A 706 31.86 -4.75 -1.33
N VAL A 707 32.99 -5.40 -1.64
CA VAL A 707 33.64 -5.41 -2.98
C VAL A 707 32.95 -6.33 -4.01
N ALA A 708 31.87 -7.04 -3.64
CA ALA A 708 31.33 -8.14 -4.46
C ALA A 708 30.01 -7.87 -5.23
N ALA A 709 29.44 -6.66 -5.18
CA ALA A 709 28.21 -6.35 -5.92
C ALA A 709 28.38 -5.11 -6.82
N PRO A 710 28.04 -5.16 -8.12
CA PRO A 710 27.87 -3.96 -8.90
C PRO A 710 26.61 -3.26 -8.38
N VAL A 711 26.79 -2.17 -7.62
CA VAL A 711 25.67 -1.36 -7.14
C VAL A 711 25.00 -0.74 -8.37
N PRO A 712 23.70 -0.97 -8.61
CA PRO A 712 22.97 -0.25 -9.64
C PRO A 712 23.02 1.25 -9.29
N HIS A 713 23.29 2.09 -10.28
CA HIS A 713 23.35 3.56 -10.18
C HIS A 713 22.06 4.20 -9.62
N VAL A 714 21.75 4.02 -8.34
CA VAL A 714 20.69 4.72 -7.59
C VAL A 714 21.01 4.74 -6.08
N SER A 715 22.24 5.08 -5.70
CA SER A 715 22.49 5.62 -4.35
C SER A 715 22.85 7.09 -4.51
N THR A 716 21.93 7.97 -4.09
CA THR A 716 22.09 9.43 -4.15
C THR A 716 23.04 10.00 -3.10
N GLU A 717 23.55 9.19 -2.17
CA GLU A 717 24.54 9.61 -1.16
C GLU A 717 25.94 9.59 -1.77
N SER A 718 26.72 10.67 -1.61
CA SER A 718 28.11 10.72 -2.07
C SER A 718 28.98 9.79 -1.21
N SER A 719 29.97 9.11 -1.81
CA SER A 719 30.85 8.18 -1.08
C SER A 719 31.53 8.82 0.13
N ILE A 720 31.82 10.13 0.07
CA ILE A 720 32.44 10.92 1.14
C ILE A 720 31.49 11.15 2.32
N GLU A 721 30.18 11.35 2.08
CA GLU A 721 29.20 11.53 3.15
C GLU A 721 29.11 10.31 4.07
N SER A 722 29.31 9.10 3.53
CA SER A 722 29.31 7.88 4.32
C SER A 722 30.52 7.77 5.27
N LEU A 723 31.63 8.47 4.99
CA LEU A 723 32.81 8.53 5.85
C LEU A 723 32.67 9.57 6.97
N LEU A 724 31.97 10.68 6.71
CA LEU A 724 31.75 11.77 7.68
C LEU A 724 30.51 11.53 8.56
N VAL A 725 29.58 10.70 8.12
CA VAL A 725 28.39 10.27 8.87
C VAL A 725 28.35 8.74 8.96
N PRO A 726 29.27 8.12 9.73
CA PRO A 726 29.25 6.68 9.94
C PRO A 726 27.92 6.23 10.56
N LYS A 727 27.39 5.13 10.02
CA LYS A 727 26.10 4.54 10.39
C LYS A 727 26.32 3.45 11.45
N LEU A 728 25.91 3.70 12.70
CA LEU A 728 26.11 2.80 13.84
C LEU A 728 24.96 1.80 13.98
N HIS A 729 25.27 0.54 14.29
CA HIS A 729 24.30 -0.55 14.43
C HIS A 729 24.19 -0.98 15.91
N ALA A 730 22.96 -1.24 16.37
CA ALA A 730 22.72 -1.76 17.72
C ALA A 730 22.85 -3.30 17.77
N THR A 731 23.29 -3.84 18.90
CA THR A 731 23.59 -5.28 19.10
C THR A 731 22.40 -6.23 19.16
N SER A 732 21.20 -5.71 19.43
CA SER A 732 19.97 -6.49 19.41
C SER A 732 19.33 -6.39 18.02
N ALA A 733 19.13 -7.55 17.39
CA ALA A 733 18.66 -7.72 16.01
C ALA A 733 17.54 -6.75 15.55
N ARG A 734 17.66 -6.27 14.30
CA ARG A 734 16.69 -5.46 13.52
C ARG A 734 16.52 -3.97 13.89
N GLY A 735 17.56 -3.29 14.37
CA GLY A 735 17.57 -1.81 14.45
C GLY A 735 17.94 -1.14 13.12
N LEU A 736 17.26 -0.05 12.76
CA LEU A 736 17.70 0.87 11.69
C LEU A 736 19.06 1.49 12.09
N PRO A 737 20.01 1.63 11.17
CA PRO A 737 21.31 2.20 11.49
C PRO A 737 21.17 3.68 11.83
N VAL A 738 21.81 4.10 12.94
CA VAL A 738 21.72 5.47 13.44
C VAL A 738 22.92 6.28 12.92
N PRO A 739 22.71 7.40 12.21
CA PRO A 739 23.80 8.23 11.72
C PRO A 739 24.53 8.92 12.89
N TYR A 740 25.86 8.83 12.91
CA TYR A 740 26.70 9.49 13.91
C TYR A 740 27.69 10.45 13.23
N PRO A 741 27.33 11.73 13.05
CA PRO A 741 28.18 12.68 12.32
C PRO A 741 29.46 13.04 13.11
N VAL A 742 30.59 13.12 12.39
CA VAL A 742 31.92 13.47 12.90
C VAL A 742 32.55 14.64 12.13
N HIS A 743 33.61 15.25 12.70
CA HIS A 743 34.29 16.41 12.10
C HIS A 743 35.53 16.01 11.27
N LYS A 744 36.22 14.95 11.68
CA LYS A 744 37.37 14.37 10.96
C LYS A 744 37.24 12.85 10.95
N THR A 745 37.72 12.21 9.89
CA THR A 745 37.72 10.75 9.75
C THR A 745 39.09 10.24 9.33
N LEU A 746 39.65 9.31 10.09
CA LEU A 746 40.86 8.56 9.78
C LEU A 746 40.47 7.16 9.31
N VAL A 747 40.74 6.83 8.04
CA VAL A 747 40.44 5.53 7.47
C VAL A 747 41.69 4.67 7.49
N LEU A 748 41.60 3.46 8.06
CA LEU A 748 42.69 2.50 8.12
C LEU A 748 42.45 1.34 7.13
N GLY A 749 43.38 1.14 6.20
CA GLY A 749 43.46 -0.02 5.33
C GLY A 749 44.60 -0.96 5.73
N GLU A 750 44.32 -2.26 5.80
CA GLU A 750 45.33 -3.28 6.03
C GLU A 750 45.84 -3.82 4.67
N GLY A 751 47.12 -3.59 4.35
CA GLY A 751 47.74 -4.07 3.11
C GLY A 751 47.34 -3.33 1.83
N ILE A 752 47.90 -3.80 0.70
CA ILE A 752 47.76 -3.16 -0.62
C ILE A 752 46.35 -3.33 -1.19
N ASP A 753 45.69 -4.46 -0.92
CA ASP A 753 44.33 -4.73 -1.41
C ASP A 753 43.30 -3.76 -0.81
N SER A 754 43.47 -3.39 0.46
CA SER A 754 42.64 -2.38 1.12
C SER A 754 42.87 -0.97 0.55
N ALA A 755 44.11 -0.66 0.14
CA ALA A 755 44.42 0.61 -0.52
C ALA A 755 43.78 0.71 -1.92
N ILE A 756 43.73 -0.39 -2.68
CA ILE A 756 43.04 -0.45 -3.98
C ILE A 756 41.52 -0.35 -3.81
N ALA A 757 40.95 -1.02 -2.80
CA ALA A 757 39.52 -0.95 -2.48
C ALA A 757 39.10 0.49 -2.13
N PHE A 758 39.92 1.19 -1.36
CA PHE A 758 39.73 2.60 -1.07
C PHE A 758 39.87 3.48 -2.33
N GLY A 759 40.90 3.25 -3.16
CA GLY A 759 41.09 4.01 -4.41
C GLY A 759 39.91 3.92 -5.39
N ARG A 760 39.19 2.79 -5.42
CA ARG A 760 37.94 2.64 -6.20
C ARG A 760 36.74 3.35 -5.58
N PHE A 761 36.67 3.38 -4.25
CA PHE A 761 35.65 4.07 -3.48
C PHE A 761 35.78 5.61 -3.58
N SER A 762 37.01 6.08 -3.82
CA SER A 762 37.44 7.48 -3.79
C SER A 762 37.55 8.18 -5.15
N ALA A 763 37.24 7.49 -6.25
CA ALA A 763 37.44 8.00 -7.62
C ALA A 763 36.54 9.20 -8.01
N ASP A 764 35.60 9.61 -7.14
CA ASP A 764 34.52 10.57 -7.44
C ASP A 764 34.67 11.95 -6.76
N GLY A 765 35.88 12.36 -6.34
CA GLY A 765 36.16 13.78 -6.00
C GLY A 765 36.74 14.07 -4.61
N LEU A 766 37.99 13.66 -4.35
CA LEU A 766 38.70 13.97 -3.10
C LEU A 766 39.53 15.26 -3.12
N ASP A 767 39.65 15.93 -4.28
CA ASP A 767 40.53 17.10 -4.47
C ASP A 767 40.22 18.31 -3.57
N GLU A 768 39.02 18.39 -2.95
CA GLU A 768 38.60 19.54 -2.13
C GLU A 768 38.57 19.28 -0.60
N THR A 769 38.88 18.07 -0.11
CA THR A 769 38.65 17.67 1.31
C THR A 769 39.88 17.19 2.09
N GLU A 770 41.09 17.59 1.67
CA GLU A 770 42.40 17.18 2.22
C GLU A 770 42.54 17.26 3.76
N ASN A 771 41.74 18.11 4.42
CA ASN A 771 41.83 18.33 5.87
C ASN A 771 40.79 17.57 6.73
N MET A 772 39.78 16.94 6.13
CA MET A 772 38.72 16.23 6.87
C MET A 772 38.92 14.71 6.92
N VAL A 773 39.40 14.12 5.82
CA VAL A 773 39.59 12.68 5.69
C VAL A 773 41.07 12.38 5.47
N LYS A 774 41.64 11.51 6.31
CA LYS A 774 43.02 11.04 6.16
C LYS A 774 43.04 9.53 6.00
N VAL A 775 43.87 9.04 5.09
CA VAL A 775 43.99 7.60 4.82
C VAL A 775 45.30 7.09 5.39
N ALA A 776 45.23 6.05 6.21
CA ALA A 776 46.38 5.34 6.73
C ALA A 776 46.40 3.92 6.15
N VAL A 777 47.54 3.51 5.57
CA VAL A 777 47.70 2.16 5.01
C VAL A 777 48.80 1.44 5.77
N ASP A 778 48.47 0.31 6.39
CA ASP A 778 49.43 -0.53 7.11
C ASP A 778 50.29 -1.30 6.09
N LEU A 779 51.56 -0.88 5.95
CA LEU A 779 52.52 -1.42 4.99
C LEU A 779 53.80 -1.93 5.69
N PRO A 780 54.47 -2.96 5.14
CA PRO A 780 55.74 -3.45 5.66
C PRO A 780 56.85 -2.40 5.55
N VAL A 781 57.79 -2.45 6.50
CA VAL A 781 58.79 -1.40 6.78
C VAL A 781 59.59 -0.96 5.54
N PRO A 782 59.54 0.32 5.13
CA PRO A 782 60.41 0.85 4.09
C PRO A 782 61.86 0.99 4.59
N SER A 783 62.84 0.73 3.72
CA SER A 783 64.28 0.68 4.04
C SER A 783 64.95 2.04 4.31
N THR A 784 64.22 3.15 4.25
CA THR A 784 64.75 4.53 4.37
C THR A 784 63.81 5.41 5.18
N GLU A 785 64.37 6.23 6.07
CA GLU A 785 63.63 7.25 6.84
C GLU A 785 63.05 8.30 5.88
N SER A 786 61.74 8.24 5.61
CA SER A 786 61.04 9.29 4.87
C SER A 786 60.70 10.45 5.81
N LYS A 787 60.98 11.68 5.41
CA LYS A 787 60.50 12.88 6.14
C LYS A 787 58.96 12.86 6.16
N PRO A 788 58.32 13.08 7.32
CA PRO A 788 56.87 13.12 7.40
C PRO A 788 56.35 14.34 6.63
N ASP A 789 55.57 14.10 5.58
CA ASP A 789 54.77 15.14 4.95
C ASP A 789 53.36 15.10 5.54
N PRO A 790 52.97 16.07 6.39
CA PRO A 790 51.63 16.10 6.97
C PRO A 790 50.53 16.35 5.92
N HIS A 791 50.87 16.88 4.74
CA HIS A 791 49.91 17.19 3.67
C HIS A 791 49.67 16.04 2.68
N ALA A 792 50.44 14.95 2.75
CA ALA A 792 50.24 13.82 1.83
C ALA A 792 48.88 13.13 2.03
N GLU A 793 48.12 12.86 0.96
CA GLU A 793 46.77 12.27 1.02
C GLU A 793 46.71 10.92 1.77
N SER A 794 47.74 10.10 1.63
CA SER A 794 47.88 8.82 2.32
C SER A 794 49.15 8.76 3.18
N ALA A 795 49.03 8.29 4.42
CA ALA A 795 50.15 8.02 5.31
C ALA A 795 50.45 6.51 5.35
N PRO A 796 51.64 6.07 4.88
CA PRO A 796 52.09 4.70 5.13
C PRO A 796 52.41 4.55 6.61
N ILE A 797 51.81 3.57 7.28
CA ILE A 797 52.06 3.30 8.69
C ILE A 797 52.47 1.85 8.91
N ASN A 798 53.09 1.59 10.06
CA ASN A 798 53.36 0.23 10.53
C ASN A 798 52.96 0.09 11.99
N ILE A 799 51.78 -0.50 12.23
CA ILE A 799 51.20 -0.63 13.58
C ILE A 799 52.05 -1.56 14.46
N ALA A 800 52.62 -2.62 13.88
CA ALA A 800 53.41 -3.61 14.63
C ALA A 800 54.74 -3.03 15.16
N VAL A 801 55.43 -2.21 14.37
CA VAL A 801 56.68 -1.53 14.79
C VAL A 801 56.37 -0.47 15.85
N GLY A 802 55.27 0.29 15.69
CA GLY A 802 54.83 1.28 16.68
C GLY A 802 54.48 0.66 18.03
N ALA A 803 53.77 -0.47 18.03
CA ALA A 803 53.45 -1.22 19.27
C ALA A 803 54.72 -1.75 19.95
N LYS A 804 55.62 -2.37 19.20
CA LYS A 804 56.90 -2.87 19.74
C LYS A 804 57.77 -1.75 20.31
N ALA A 805 57.76 -0.57 19.69
CA ALA A 805 58.46 0.61 20.18
C ALA A 805 57.88 1.04 21.53
N LEU A 806 56.55 1.20 21.62
CA LEU A 806 55.85 1.58 22.85
C LEU A 806 56.12 0.60 24.00
N ASP A 807 56.03 -0.71 23.74
CA ASP A 807 56.29 -1.74 24.74
C ASP A 807 57.75 -1.70 25.23
N SER A 808 58.72 -1.53 24.31
CA SER A 808 60.14 -1.44 24.67
C SER A 808 60.48 -0.23 25.55
N PHE A 809 59.73 0.88 25.39
CA PHE A 809 59.88 2.07 26.22
C PHE A 809 59.29 1.87 27.62
N ARG A 810 58.16 1.18 27.72
CA ARG A 810 57.52 0.81 28.98
C ARG A 810 58.34 -0.20 29.80
N GLU A 811 59.12 -1.06 29.14
CA GLU A 811 60.07 -1.96 29.82
C GLU A 811 61.22 -1.20 30.50
N SER A 812 61.76 -0.16 29.86
CA SER A 812 62.80 0.69 30.45
C SER A 812 62.93 2.03 29.75
N ILE A 813 62.98 3.11 30.53
CA ILE A 813 63.23 4.49 30.04
C ILE A 813 64.57 4.60 29.29
N LYS A 814 65.54 3.70 29.56
CA LYS A 814 66.82 3.64 28.84
C LYS A 814 66.68 3.28 27.35
N ASN A 815 65.55 2.71 26.96
CA ASN A 815 65.22 2.36 25.57
C ASN A 815 64.61 3.54 24.80
N SER A 816 64.70 4.78 25.30
CA SER A 816 64.19 5.98 24.64
C SER A 816 64.65 6.14 23.19
N THR A 817 65.90 5.79 22.89
CA THR A 817 66.46 5.84 21.53
C THR A 817 65.86 4.78 20.59
N VAL A 818 65.47 3.62 21.13
CA VAL A 818 64.80 2.55 20.38
C VAL A 818 63.33 2.92 20.13
N TYR A 819 62.67 3.52 21.12
CA TYR A 819 61.33 4.08 20.99
C TYR A 819 61.28 5.17 19.93
N GLU A 820 62.17 6.16 20.00
CA GLU A 820 62.23 7.26 19.05
C GLU A 820 62.42 6.74 17.62
N ARG A 821 63.40 5.86 17.41
CA ARG A 821 63.64 5.25 16.11
C ARG A 821 62.43 4.44 15.61
N GLY A 822 61.84 3.61 16.46
CA GLY A 822 60.66 2.81 16.11
C GLY A 822 59.42 3.65 15.83
N TRP A 823 59.22 4.74 16.58
CA TRP A 823 58.13 5.68 16.41
C TRP A 823 58.23 6.42 15.06
N PHE A 824 59.41 6.93 14.70
CA PHE A 824 59.62 7.55 13.38
C PHE A 824 59.52 6.54 12.24
N GLN A 825 60.05 5.32 12.40
CA GLN A 825 59.93 4.25 11.39
C GLN A 825 58.50 3.75 11.18
N SER A 826 57.63 3.92 12.18
CA SER A 826 56.23 3.50 12.11
C SER A 826 55.29 4.44 11.34
N GLY A 827 55.74 5.64 10.97
CA GLY A 827 54.91 6.65 10.29
C GLY A 827 53.87 7.35 11.19
N LEU A 828 53.75 6.97 12.47
CA LEU A 828 52.80 7.53 13.44
C LEU A 828 52.94 9.05 13.72
N PRO A 829 54.15 9.68 13.67
CA PRO A 829 54.28 11.13 13.85
C PRO A 829 53.41 11.97 12.91
N ALA A 830 53.23 11.54 11.64
CA ALA A 830 52.41 12.26 10.68
C ALA A 830 50.91 12.22 11.08
N LEU A 831 50.44 11.07 11.58
CA LEU A 831 49.07 10.91 12.05
C LEU A 831 48.80 11.63 13.37
N SER A 832 49.74 11.61 14.32
CA SER A 832 49.59 12.34 15.59
C SER A 832 49.62 13.85 15.37
N GLN A 833 50.43 14.34 14.43
CA GLN A 833 50.44 15.74 14.03
C GLN A 833 49.12 16.14 13.36
N TRP A 834 48.61 15.34 12.41
CA TRP A 834 47.32 15.60 11.75
C TRP A 834 46.12 15.58 12.73
N LEU A 835 46.15 14.65 13.70
CA LEU A 835 45.10 14.55 14.72
C LEU A 835 45.00 15.85 15.54
N VAL A 836 46.14 16.44 15.88
CA VAL A 836 46.24 17.68 16.69
C VAL A 836 46.18 18.97 15.84
N GLN A 837 46.41 18.85 14.53
CA GLN A 837 46.41 19.96 13.59
C GLN A 837 45.09 20.73 13.64
N ASP A 838 45.21 22.05 13.78
CA ASP A 838 44.09 23.01 13.81
C ASP A 838 43.10 22.83 14.97
N LEU A 839 43.52 22.19 16.06
CA LEU A 839 42.69 22.03 17.27
C LEU A 839 43.00 23.02 18.41
N GLN A 840 43.96 23.92 18.22
CA GLN A 840 44.31 24.94 19.21
C GLN A 840 43.21 26.01 19.32
N THR A 841 42.95 26.47 20.54
CA THR A 841 41.86 27.39 20.90
C THR A 841 42.11 28.86 20.55
N SER A 842 43.12 29.18 19.72
CA SER A 842 43.50 30.57 19.41
C SER A 842 42.50 31.31 18.52
N HIS A 843 41.57 30.60 17.86
CA HIS A 843 40.55 31.17 16.97
C HIS A 843 39.15 31.11 17.58
N ALA A 844 38.29 32.08 17.23
CA ALA A 844 36.92 32.23 17.72
C ALA A 844 36.04 30.96 17.54
N ILE A 845 36.33 30.17 16.51
CA ILE A 845 35.71 28.87 16.20
C ILE A 845 36.84 27.91 15.82
N LYS A 846 36.77 26.65 16.27
CA LYS A 846 37.74 25.61 15.88
C LYS A 846 37.71 25.43 14.35
N PRO A 847 38.86 25.50 13.65
CA PRO A 847 38.91 25.34 12.20
C PRO A 847 38.15 24.12 11.64
N PRO A 848 38.13 22.92 12.27
CA PRO A 848 37.31 21.80 11.79
C PRO A 848 35.79 22.10 11.75
N MET A 849 35.29 22.94 12.66
CA MET A 849 33.90 23.38 12.67
C MET A 849 33.62 24.34 11.51
N LYS A 850 34.57 25.22 11.20
CA LYS A 850 34.51 26.13 10.05
C LYS A 850 34.46 25.34 8.74
N THR A 851 35.36 24.36 8.59
CA THR A 851 35.39 23.50 7.40
C THR A 851 34.11 22.69 7.27
N LEU A 852 33.53 22.19 8.39
CA LEU A 852 32.24 21.50 8.38
C LEU A 852 31.10 22.41 7.85
N ILE A 853 31.04 23.67 8.30
CA ILE A 853 30.01 24.62 7.88
C ILE A 853 30.15 24.97 6.39
N ALA A 854 31.38 25.20 5.91
CA ALA A 854 31.66 25.44 4.50
C ALA A 854 31.24 24.23 3.64
N SER A 855 31.66 23.03 4.02
CA SER A 855 31.30 21.80 3.28
C SER A 855 29.79 21.56 3.23
N VAL A 856 29.04 21.83 4.31
CA VAL A 856 27.57 21.72 4.28
C VAL A 856 26.94 22.71 3.30
N ALA A 857 27.50 23.92 3.17
CA ALA A 857 27.02 24.91 2.20
C ALA A 857 27.35 24.50 0.74
N ASP A 858 28.54 23.94 0.53
CA ASP A 858 29.01 23.46 -0.79
C ASP A 858 28.20 22.24 -1.26
N ASP A 859 27.93 21.28 -0.37
CA ASP A 859 27.12 20.10 -0.66
C ASP A 859 25.69 20.47 -1.10
N VAL A 860 25.10 21.48 -0.46
CA VAL A 860 23.75 21.98 -0.81
C VAL A 860 23.76 22.63 -2.20
N GLU A 861 24.78 23.41 -2.52
CA GLU A 861 24.93 24.03 -3.84
C GLU A 861 25.14 22.98 -4.95
N ALA A 862 25.96 21.95 -4.67
CA ALA A 862 26.17 20.82 -5.57
C ALA A 862 24.88 20.02 -5.81
N ASN A 863 24.09 19.77 -4.76
CA ASN A 863 22.81 19.08 -4.88
C ASN A 863 21.77 19.88 -5.69
N ILE A 864 21.72 21.21 -5.50
CA ILE A 864 20.82 22.10 -6.27
C ILE A 864 21.23 22.13 -7.75
N THR A 865 22.53 22.23 -8.05
CA THR A 865 23.02 22.25 -9.44
C THR A 865 22.77 20.93 -10.16
N LYS A 866 22.90 19.80 -9.47
CA LYS A 866 22.54 18.46 -10.00
C LYS A 866 21.05 18.36 -10.32
N ALA A 867 20.19 18.88 -9.45
CA ALA A 867 18.74 18.93 -9.69
C ALA A 867 18.37 19.83 -10.89
N ASP A 868 19.04 20.98 -11.04
CA ASP A 868 18.88 21.87 -12.20
C ASP A 868 19.26 21.18 -13.52
N ALA A 869 20.38 20.45 -13.54
CA ALA A 869 20.85 19.73 -14.73
C ALA A 869 19.89 18.62 -15.16
N ALA A 870 19.37 17.83 -14.20
CA ALA A 870 18.38 16.79 -14.48
C ALA A 870 17.08 17.35 -15.07
N ARG A 871 16.64 18.53 -14.60
CA ARG A 871 15.47 19.23 -15.15
C ARG A 871 15.72 19.72 -16.58
N LEU A 872 16.89 20.31 -16.85
CA LEU A 872 17.25 20.76 -18.20
C LEU A 872 17.27 19.59 -19.20
N GLN A 873 17.76 18.42 -18.77
CA GLN A 873 17.73 17.20 -19.58
C GLN A 873 16.29 16.72 -19.85
N LYS A 874 15.41 16.81 -18.86
CA LYS A 874 13.98 16.48 -19.03
C LYS A 874 13.30 17.43 -20.01
N LEU A 875 13.55 18.73 -19.91
CA LEU A 875 13.00 19.75 -20.82
C LEU A 875 13.52 19.61 -22.25
N ALA A 876 14.77 19.16 -22.44
CA ALA A 876 15.35 18.93 -23.77
C ALA A 876 14.77 17.71 -24.52
N SER A 877 13.99 16.85 -23.84
CA SER A 877 13.49 15.58 -24.41
C SER A 877 12.09 15.65 -25.02
N VAL A 878 11.42 16.80 -25.02
CA VAL A 878 10.03 16.95 -25.54
C VAL A 878 10.04 17.26 -27.05
N PRO A 879 9.35 16.47 -27.91
CA PRO A 879 9.25 16.69 -29.35
C PRO A 879 8.32 17.86 -29.71
N THR A 880 8.48 18.41 -30.92
CA THR A 880 7.95 19.70 -31.42
C THR A 880 6.41 19.89 -31.39
N ASP A 881 5.98 21.09 -30.97
CA ASP A 881 4.60 21.56 -30.67
C ASP A 881 3.48 21.29 -31.72
N GLN A 882 3.81 21.08 -33.00
CA GLN A 882 2.80 21.00 -34.07
C GLN A 882 2.09 19.65 -34.20
N ASP A 883 2.81 18.53 -34.10
CA ASP A 883 2.21 17.19 -34.22
C ASP A 883 1.35 16.84 -32.99
N VAL A 884 1.75 17.35 -31.82
CA VAL A 884 1.00 17.18 -30.56
C VAL A 884 -0.32 17.93 -30.61
N THR A 885 -0.32 19.16 -31.13
CA THR A 885 -1.54 19.97 -31.28
C THR A 885 -2.53 19.31 -32.25
N ALA A 886 -2.06 18.78 -33.38
CA ALA A 886 -2.90 18.06 -34.34
C ALA A 886 -3.51 16.78 -33.73
N SER A 887 -2.73 16.04 -32.93
CA SER A 887 -3.20 14.85 -32.22
C SER A 887 -4.32 15.18 -31.22
N ILE A 888 -4.18 16.26 -30.45
CA ILE A 888 -5.18 16.66 -29.44
C ILE A 888 -6.48 17.14 -30.10
N VAL A 889 -6.39 17.90 -31.20
CA VAL A 889 -7.58 18.30 -31.97
C VAL A 889 -8.31 17.06 -32.50
N GLY A 890 -7.59 16.05 -33.00
CA GLY A 890 -8.19 14.79 -33.44
C GLY A 890 -8.89 14.03 -32.31
N HIS A 891 -8.33 14.03 -31.09
CA HIS A 891 -8.99 13.43 -29.93
C HIS A 891 -10.24 14.20 -29.50
N LEU A 892 -10.22 15.53 -29.58
CA LEU A 892 -11.38 16.37 -29.27
C LEU A 892 -12.54 16.12 -30.25
N GLU A 893 -12.26 15.98 -31.55
CA GLU A 893 -13.27 15.70 -32.56
C GLU A 893 -13.92 14.32 -32.36
N ASN A 894 -13.11 13.31 -32.07
CA ASN A 894 -13.59 11.97 -31.73
C ASN A 894 -14.43 11.97 -30.44
N TRP A 895 -14.01 12.74 -29.43
CA TRP A 895 -14.77 12.91 -28.20
C TRP A 895 -16.12 13.56 -28.45
N ALA A 896 -16.17 14.64 -29.24
CA ALA A 896 -17.41 15.35 -29.57
C ALA A 896 -18.40 14.44 -30.32
N GLU A 897 -17.93 13.68 -31.32
CA GLU A 897 -18.74 12.73 -32.08
C GLU A 897 -19.35 11.64 -31.17
N LYS A 898 -18.53 11.03 -30.32
CA LYS A 898 -18.98 10.00 -29.36
C LYS A 898 -19.97 10.56 -28.35
N SER A 899 -19.70 11.75 -27.81
CA SER A 899 -20.54 12.38 -26.79
C SER A 899 -21.93 12.76 -27.34
N HIS A 900 -21.99 13.27 -28.57
CA HIS A 900 -23.28 13.54 -29.23
C HIS A 900 -24.05 12.26 -29.57
N THR A 901 -23.34 11.19 -29.92
CA THR A 901 -23.95 9.87 -30.18
C THR A 901 -24.49 9.27 -28.88
N GLU A 902 -23.73 9.32 -27.79
CA GLU A 902 -24.18 8.89 -26.46
C GLU A 902 -25.43 9.63 -26.02
N LEU A 903 -25.45 10.97 -26.10
CA LEU A 903 -26.59 11.78 -25.69
C LEU A 903 -27.88 11.36 -26.40
N ARG A 904 -27.79 11.09 -27.71
CA ARG A 904 -28.94 10.66 -28.50
C ARG A 904 -29.38 9.27 -28.09
N ASP A 905 -28.48 8.30 -28.18
CA ASP A 905 -28.82 6.88 -28.06
C ASP A 905 -29.22 6.53 -26.62
N GLN A 906 -28.51 7.05 -25.60
CA GLN A 906 -28.85 6.79 -24.19
C GLN A 906 -30.17 7.44 -23.77
N LEU A 907 -30.49 8.65 -24.25
CA LEU A 907 -31.77 9.29 -23.91
C LEU A 907 -32.95 8.64 -24.65
N ASP A 908 -32.75 8.21 -25.89
CA ASP A 908 -33.79 7.48 -26.64
C ASP A 908 -34.09 6.14 -25.95
N ASP A 909 -33.06 5.41 -25.52
CA ASP A 909 -33.21 4.18 -24.74
C ASP A 909 -33.87 4.46 -23.37
N ALA A 910 -33.47 5.52 -22.68
CA ALA A 910 -34.00 5.87 -21.37
C ALA A 910 -35.49 6.26 -21.43
N PHE A 911 -35.91 7.00 -22.45
CA PHE A 911 -37.32 7.37 -22.63
C PHE A 911 -38.16 6.24 -23.23
N ALA A 912 -37.55 5.27 -23.91
CA ALA A 912 -38.21 4.03 -24.32
C ALA A 912 -38.28 2.97 -23.20
N ALA A 913 -37.51 3.14 -22.12
CA ALA A 913 -37.43 2.16 -21.04
C ALA A 913 -38.75 2.01 -20.26
N LYS A 914 -39.01 0.78 -19.78
CA LYS A 914 -40.20 0.45 -18.98
C LYS A 914 -40.35 1.32 -17.72
N ASN A 915 -39.24 1.79 -17.15
CA ASN A 915 -39.25 2.66 -15.97
C ASN A 915 -39.84 4.04 -16.28
N TRP A 916 -39.53 4.63 -17.44
CA TRP A 916 -40.15 5.90 -17.87
C TRP A 916 -41.66 5.75 -18.10
N TYR A 917 -42.11 4.60 -18.61
CA TYR A 917 -43.54 4.25 -18.73
C TYR A 917 -44.26 4.03 -17.37
N LYS A 918 -43.55 3.97 -16.25
CA LYS A 918 -44.19 3.99 -14.91
C LYS A 918 -44.77 5.36 -14.60
N LEU A 919 -44.27 6.43 -15.24
CA LEU A 919 -44.79 7.79 -15.13
C LEU A 919 -46.00 8.06 -16.05
N ALA A 920 -46.78 7.03 -16.41
CA ALA A 920 -48.01 7.21 -17.17
C ALA A 920 -49.10 7.87 -16.30
N TRP A 921 -49.95 8.71 -16.88
CA TRP A 921 -50.95 9.52 -16.15
C TRP A 921 -51.77 8.72 -15.12
N TRP A 922 -52.31 7.56 -15.52
CA TRP A 922 -53.15 6.74 -14.65
C TRP A 922 -52.40 6.11 -13.46
N LYS A 923 -51.07 5.96 -13.55
CA LYS A 923 -50.23 5.40 -12.47
C LYS A 923 -49.87 6.44 -11.42
N LEU A 924 -49.84 7.73 -11.77
CA LEU A 924 -49.52 8.83 -10.86
C LEU A 924 -50.50 8.93 -9.69
N LEU A 925 -51.75 8.50 -9.88
CA LEU A 925 -52.76 8.46 -8.82
C LEU A 925 -52.33 7.62 -7.61
N TRP A 926 -51.41 6.68 -7.81
CA TRP A 926 -50.92 5.76 -6.78
C TRP A 926 -49.44 5.94 -6.44
N ARG A 927 -48.69 6.64 -7.30
CA ARG A 927 -47.22 6.71 -7.27
C ARG A 927 -46.71 8.07 -7.76
N VAL A 928 -47.21 9.16 -7.20
CA VAL A 928 -46.76 10.52 -7.58
C VAL A 928 -45.32 10.79 -7.12
N ASP A 929 -44.90 10.15 -6.02
CA ASP A 929 -43.57 10.35 -5.44
C ASP A 929 -42.44 9.70 -6.26
N ASP A 930 -42.78 8.74 -7.15
CA ASP A 930 -41.83 8.10 -8.07
C ASP A 930 -41.30 9.05 -9.15
N VAL A 931 -41.95 10.21 -9.40
CA VAL A 931 -41.56 11.16 -10.45
C VAL A 931 -40.17 11.73 -10.17
N THR A 932 -39.88 12.18 -8.95
CA THR A 932 -38.54 12.65 -8.55
C THR A 932 -37.50 11.54 -8.70
N MET A 933 -37.76 10.36 -8.14
CA MET A 933 -36.82 9.24 -8.16
C MET A 933 -36.46 8.83 -9.58
N ILE A 934 -37.45 8.60 -10.45
CA ILE A 934 -37.23 8.10 -11.81
C ILE A 934 -36.56 9.17 -12.70
N SER A 935 -36.89 10.45 -12.52
CA SER A 935 -36.28 11.52 -13.32
C SER A 935 -34.84 11.84 -12.89
N SER A 936 -34.54 11.82 -11.59
CA SER A 936 -33.16 11.94 -11.09
C SER A 936 -32.30 10.75 -11.48
N GLU A 937 -32.80 9.51 -11.30
CA GLU A 937 -32.07 8.28 -11.68
C GLU A 937 -31.73 8.26 -13.18
N LEU A 938 -32.65 8.74 -14.03
CA LEU A 938 -32.43 8.85 -15.47
C LEU A 938 -31.27 9.81 -15.80
N LEU A 939 -31.24 10.99 -15.17
CA LEU A 939 -30.19 11.99 -15.40
C LEU A 939 -28.84 11.54 -14.84
N GLU A 940 -28.80 10.85 -13.70
CA GLU A 940 -27.56 10.35 -13.09
C GLU A 940 -26.94 9.20 -13.88
N ARG A 941 -27.76 8.27 -14.38
CA ARG A 941 -27.26 7.03 -15.00
C ARG A 941 -27.14 7.10 -16.52
N ARG A 942 -27.88 7.98 -17.20
CA ARG A 942 -28.01 7.96 -18.67
C ARG A 942 -27.66 9.29 -19.36
N TRP A 943 -27.46 10.38 -18.63
CA TRP A 943 -27.14 11.69 -19.21
C TRP A 943 -25.62 11.96 -19.15
N LEU A 944 -24.95 11.82 -20.32
CA LEU A 944 -23.54 12.17 -20.57
C LEU A 944 -22.53 11.54 -19.58
N VAL A 945 -22.67 10.26 -19.26
CA VAL A 945 -21.82 9.58 -18.25
C VAL A 945 -20.49 9.12 -18.86
N SER A 946 -20.50 8.62 -20.09
CA SER A 946 -19.27 8.25 -20.80
C SER A 946 -18.53 9.50 -21.28
N ALA A 947 -19.25 10.49 -21.80
CA ALA A 947 -18.70 11.78 -22.23
C ALA A 947 -17.92 12.49 -21.12
N GLU A 948 -18.42 12.46 -19.87
CA GLU A 948 -17.73 13.00 -18.70
C GLU A 948 -16.39 12.27 -18.46
N LYS A 949 -16.39 10.93 -18.47
CA LYS A 949 -15.16 10.14 -18.29
C LYS A 949 -14.15 10.41 -19.41
N ASP A 950 -14.61 10.47 -20.65
CA ASP A 950 -13.74 10.72 -21.79
C ASP A 950 -13.22 12.17 -21.80
N SER A 951 -13.97 13.15 -21.26
CA SER A 951 -13.48 14.53 -21.09
C SER A 951 -12.35 14.64 -20.07
N ILE A 952 -12.38 13.83 -19.00
CA ILE A 952 -11.28 13.74 -18.01
C ILE A 952 -10.04 13.13 -18.67
N TYR A 953 -10.21 12.10 -19.50
CA TYR A 953 -9.12 11.53 -20.28
C TYR A 953 -8.49 12.56 -21.24
N LEU A 954 -9.33 13.32 -21.95
CA LEU A 954 -8.86 14.40 -22.82
C LEU A 954 -8.11 15.48 -22.03
N ALA A 955 -8.59 15.85 -20.85
CA ALA A 955 -7.90 16.78 -19.94
C ALA A 955 -6.52 16.25 -19.52
N GLY A 956 -6.41 14.97 -19.17
CA GLY A 956 -5.13 14.33 -18.86
C GLY A 956 -4.13 14.39 -20.03
N ARG A 957 -4.60 14.18 -21.27
CA ARG A 957 -3.76 14.28 -22.48
C ARG A 957 -3.35 15.72 -22.79
N MET A 958 -4.23 16.69 -22.52
CA MET A 958 -3.93 18.11 -22.65
C MET A 958 -2.92 18.59 -21.61
N ASN A 959 -3.06 18.15 -20.36
CA ASN A 959 -2.11 18.44 -19.29
C ASN A 959 -0.73 17.79 -19.56
N GLN A 960 -0.71 16.55 -20.05
CA GLN A 960 0.52 15.90 -20.52
C GLN A 960 1.21 16.68 -21.64
N ALA A 961 0.44 17.37 -22.48
CA ALA A 961 0.94 18.22 -23.55
C ALA A 961 1.22 19.67 -23.13
N GLY A 962 1.01 20.02 -21.85
CA GLY A 962 1.30 21.34 -21.30
C GLY A 962 0.26 22.42 -21.59
N PHE A 963 -0.97 22.06 -21.95
CA PHE A 963 -2.07 23.02 -22.07
C PHE A 963 -2.62 23.37 -20.68
N PRO A 964 -2.93 24.65 -20.39
CA PRO A 964 -3.49 25.05 -19.11
C PRO A 964 -4.94 24.59 -18.95
N ASP A 965 -5.31 24.16 -17.73
CA ASP A 965 -6.67 23.72 -17.40
C ASP A 965 -7.67 24.90 -17.31
N GLU A 966 -7.19 26.12 -17.06
CA GLU A 966 -8.00 27.35 -17.00
C GLU A 966 -7.43 28.47 -17.87
N ILE A 967 -8.30 29.16 -18.63
CA ILE A 967 -7.97 30.45 -19.24
C ILE A 967 -8.52 31.56 -18.34
N GLN A 968 -7.64 32.32 -17.69
CA GLN A 968 -8.03 33.63 -17.17
C GLN A 968 -8.45 34.51 -18.36
N ARG A 969 -9.76 34.73 -18.53
CA ARG A 969 -10.21 35.79 -19.44
C ARG A 969 -9.56 37.09 -19.01
N PRO A 970 -8.94 37.88 -19.91
CA PRO A 970 -8.40 39.16 -19.53
C PRO A 970 -9.55 40.01 -18.98
N VAL A 971 -9.38 40.47 -17.74
CA VAL A 971 -10.28 41.44 -17.11
C VAL A 971 -10.37 42.62 -18.06
N ALA A 972 -11.54 42.79 -18.69
CA ALA A 972 -11.80 43.96 -19.52
C ALA A 972 -11.51 45.21 -18.66
N ALA A 973 -10.69 46.10 -19.22
CA ALA A 973 -10.23 47.30 -18.57
C ALA A 973 -11.36 48.02 -17.81
N SER A 974 -11.06 48.37 -16.57
CA SER A 974 -11.76 49.33 -15.72
C SER A 974 -12.58 50.36 -16.51
N ILE A 975 -13.89 50.22 -16.51
CA ILE A 975 -14.78 51.35 -16.79
C ILE A 975 -14.69 52.26 -15.56
N PRO A 976 -14.35 53.56 -15.70
CA PRO A 976 -14.23 54.45 -14.56
C PRO A 976 -15.59 54.67 -13.92
N GLU A 977 -15.66 54.42 -12.62
CA GLU A 977 -16.81 54.67 -11.77
C GLU A 977 -17.02 56.19 -11.66
N VAL A 978 -18.09 56.71 -12.27
CA VAL A 978 -18.51 58.10 -12.09
C VAL A 978 -19.20 58.20 -10.73
N THR A 979 -18.55 58.89 -9.80
CA THR A 979 -19.14 59.31 -8.53
C THR A 979 -20.19 60.40 -8.76
N THR A 980 -21.45 60.10 -8.47
CA THR A 980 -22.43 61.14 -8.13
C THR A 980 -22.87 60.95 -6.68
N LEU A 981 -22.41 61.89 -5.85
CA LEU A 981 -22.94 62.22 -4.53
C LEU A 981 -24.41 62.66 -4.62
N ASP A 982 -25.08 62.59 -3.48
CA ASP A 982 -26.41 63.09 -3.14
C ASP A 982 -27.59 62.16 -3.48
N THR A 983 -28.09 61.44 -2.46
CA THR A 983 -29.40 61.70 -1.80
C THR A 983 -29.61 60.72 -0.64
N ALA A 984 -30.06 61.20 0.52
CA ALA A 984 -30.40 60.39 1.70
C ALA A 984 -31.60 59.45 1.44
N PRO A 985 -31.67 58.27 2.09
CA PRO A 985 -32.73 57.30 1.83
C PRO A 985 -34.03 57.72 2.52
N THR A 986 -35.12 57.81 1.74
CA THR A 986 -36.49 57.84 2.27
C THR A 986 -37.08 56.43 2.28
N ALA A 987 -37.84 56.13 3.32
CA ALA A 987 -38.46 54.83 3.56
C ALA A 987 -39.69 54.63 2.67
N GLU A 988 -39.50 54.04 1.49
CA GLU A 988 -40.53 53.36 0.69
C GLU A 988 -39.89 52.87 -0.62
N ASN A 989 -39.29 51.67 -0.59
CA ASN A 989 -39.10 50.74 -1.73
C ASN A 989 -38.25 49.55 -1.25
N PRO A 990 -38.78 48.30 -1.26
CA PRO A 990 -37.94 47.13 -1.05
C PRO A 990 -36.93 47.05 -2.20
N ARG A 991 -35.64 47.07 -1.85
CA ARG A 991 -34.53 46.86 -2.77
C ARG A 991 -34.71 45.51 -3.48
N THR A 992 -34.90 45.55 -4.80
CA THR A 992 -34.49 44.44 -5.65
C THR A 992 -32.96 44.41 -5.65
N ASP A 993 -32.38 43.50 -4.88
CA ASP A 993 -30.96 43.17 -4.97
C ASP A 993 -30.68 42.49 -6.32
N LEU A 994 -30.36 43.27 -7.35
CA LEU A 994 -29.55 42.77 -8.45
C LEU A 994 -28.10 42.64 -7.95
N SER A 995 -27.83 41.62 -7.14
CA SER A 995 -26.47 41.13 -6.96
C SER A 995 -26.12 40.29 -8.19
N THR A 996 -25.41 40.87 -9.15
CA THR A 996 -24.69 40.08 -10.15
C THR A 996 -23.50 39.45 -9.44
N ASN A 997 -23.74 38.35 -8.72
CA ASN A 997 -22.67 37.46 -8.29
C ASN A 997 -21.96 36.95 -9.55
N VAL A 998 -20.75 37.42 -9.77
CA VAL A 998 -19.87 36.87 -10.80
C VAL A 998 -19.55 35.44 -10.35
N ARG A 999 -20.26 34.45 -10.90
CA ARG A 999 -19.96 33.03 -10.67
C ARG A 999 -18.48 32.81 -11.01
N LYS A 1000 -17.74 32.15 -10.13
CA LYS A 1000 -16.36 31.71 -10.42
C LYS A 1000 -16.40 30.84 -11.68
N PRO A 1001 -15.46 31.01 -12.63
CA PRO A 1001 -15.41 30.17 -13.82
C PRO A 1001 -15.26 28.70 -13.40
N ILE A 1002 -16.13 27.84 -13.92
CA ILE A 1002 -16.08 26.40 -13.68
C ILE A 1002 -15.06 25.81 -14.68
N PRO A 1003 -14.10 24.98 -14.24
CA PRO A 1003 -13.20 24.26 -15.12
C PRO A 1003 -13.93 23.51 -16.22
N TRP A 1004 -13.39 23.47 -17.44
CA TRP A 1004 -14.11 22.94 -18.60
C TRP A 1004 -14.46 21.44 -18.47
N ASN A 1005 -13.61 20.67 -17.77
CA ASN A 1005 -13.79 19.25 -17.46
C ASN A 1005 -14.89 18.99 -16.42
N GLU A 1006 -15.28 19.99 -15.61
CA GLU A 1006 -16.35 19.90 -14.61
C GLU A 1006 -17.69 20.46 -15.10
N GLN A 1007 -17.76 20.92 -16.37
CA GLN A 1007 -18.98 21.50 -16.93
C GLN A 1007 -20.11 20.48 -17.06
N ILE A 1008 -19.81 19.22 -17.41
CA ILE A 1008 -20.83 18.17 -17.59
C ILE A 1008 -21.45 17.78 -16.24
N SER A 1009 -20.61 17.54 -15.22
CA SER A 1009 -21.09 17.20 -13.87
C SER A 1009 -21.90 18.34 -13.24
N SER A 1010 -21.41 19.57 -13.37
CA SER A 1010 -22.10 20.77 -12.88
C SER A 1010 -23.45 20.97 -13.58
N ALA A 1011 -23.50 20.82 -14.91
CA ALA A 1011 -24.75 20.94 -15.67
C ALA A 1011 -25.76 19.84 -15.32
N ARG A 1012 -25.30 18.61 -15.02
CA ARG A 1012 -26.19 17.53 -14.54
C ARG A 1012 -26.85 17.90 -13.22
N ILE A 1013 -26.09 18.44 -12.27
CA ILE A 1013 -26.60 18.87 -10.95
C ILE A 1013 -27.58 20.04 -11.11
N GLU A 1014 -27.26 21.03 -11.94
CA GLU A 1014 -28.14 22.16 -12.24
C GLU A 1014 -29.45 21.68 -12.90
N LEU A 1015 -29.35 20.76 -13.86
CA LEU A 1015 -30.51 20.18 -14.55
C LEU A 1015 -31.43 19.40 -13.59
N ILE A 1016 -30.87 18.62 -12.66
CA ILE A 1016 -31.63 17.90 -11.64
C ILE A 1016 -32.36 18.89 -10.73
N ASN A 1017 -31.64 19.87 -10.19
CA ASN A 1017 -32.21 20.84 -9.23
C ASN A 1017 -33.26 21.76 -9.88
N ASP A 1018 -33.07 22.14 -11.14
CA ASP A 1018 -33.95 23.11 -11.80
C ASP A 1018 -35.16 22.46 -12.47
N THR A 1019 -35.05 21.23 -12.97
CA THR A 1019 -36.11 20.64 -13.81
C THR A 1019 -36.94 19.55 -13.14
N VAL A 1020 -36.37 18.83 -12.17
CA VAL A 1020 -37.08 17.73 -11.47
C VAL A 1020 -38.15 18.27 -10.50
N PRO A 1021 -37.87 19.25 -9.62
CA PRO A 1021 -38.89 19.77 -8.70
C PRO A 1021 -40.11 20.41 -9.42
N PRO A 1022 -39.97 21.18 -10.52
CA PRO A 1022 -41.11 21.65 -11.28
C PRO A 1022 -41.94 20.54 -11.92
N LEU A 1023 -41.31 19.45 -12.38
CA LEU A 1023 -42.02 18.29 -12.95
C LEU A 1023 -42.84 17.56 -11.87
N GLN A 1024 -42.27 17.40 -10.67
CA GLN A 1024 -42.94 16.87 -9.48
C GLN A 1024 -44.14 17.74 -9.09
N ALA A 1025 -43.93 19.05 -8.99
CA ALA A 1025 -44.98 20.00 -8.63
C ALA A 1025 -46.13 20.01 -9.65
N LEU A 1026 -45.81 19.87 -10.95
CA LEU A 1026 -46.81 19.70 -12.01
C LEU A 1026 -47.63 18.43 -11.79
N ALA A 1027 -46.97 17.28 -11.51
CA ALA A 1027 -47.66 16.01 -11.25
C ALA A 1027 -48.64 16.13 -10.07
N GLN A 1028 -48.17 16.63 -8.92
CA GLN A 1028 -48.96 16.80 -7.71
C GLN A 1028 -50.14 17.78 -7.92
N ARG A 1029 -49.89 18.89 -8.64
CA ARG A 1029 -50.94 19.86 -8.97
C ARG A 1029 -52.03 19.26 -9.85
N LEU A 1030 -51.68 18.47 -10.87
CA LEU A 1030 -52.67 17.84 -11.75
C LEU A 1030 -53.54 16.81 -11.00
N ILE A 1031 -52.95 16.04 -10.08
CA ILE A 1031 -53.69 15.09 -9.22
C ILE A 1031 -54.68 15.84 -8.32
N LEU A 1032 -54.24 16.88 -7.62
CA LEU A 1032 -55.10 17.71 -6.77
C LEU A 1032 -56.25 18.35 -7.57
N GLN A 1033 -55.96 18.85 -8.77
CA GLN A 1033 -57.00 19.38 -9.66
C GLN A 1033 -57.98 18.29 -10.14
N THR A 1034 -57.53 17.06 -10.35
CA THR A 1034 -58.40 15.93 -10.72
C THR A 1034 -59.36 15.59 -9.59
N PHE A 1035 -58.88 15.52 -8.34
CA PHE A 1035 -59.75 15.31 -7.18
C PHE A 1035 -60.71 16.47 -6.96
N SER A 1036 -60.26 17.71 -7.07
CA SER A 1036 -61.12 18.89 -6.90
C SER A 1036 -62.23 18.95 -7.96
N THR A 1037 -61.91 18.74 -9.24
CA THR A 1037 -62.89 18.77 -10.34
C THR A 1037 -63.88 17.61 -10.27
N THR A 1038 -63.41 16.42 -9.88
CA THR A 1038 -64.27 15.24 -9.68
C THR A 1038 -65.20 15.43 -8.48
N SER A 1039 -64.71 16.00 -7.38
CA SER A 1039 -65.51 16.31 -6.20
C SER A 1039 -66.56 17.37 -6.47
N ILE A 1040 -66.22 18.44 -7.21
CA ILE A 1040 -67.19 19.48 -7.60
C ILE A 1040 -68.26 18.89 -8.52
N SER A 1041 -67.89 18.07 -9.49
CA SER A 1041 -68.85 17.41 -10.39
C SER A 1041 -69.76 16.43 -9.64
N SER A 1042 -69.21 15.69 -8.67
CA SER A 1042 -69.97 14.76 -7.83
C SER A 1042 -70.92 15.50 -6.87
N ALA A 1043 -70.46 16.61 -6.27
CA ALA A 1043 -71.29 17.47 -5.43
C ALA A 1043 -72.41 18.15 -6.23
N ALA A 1044 -72.12 18.64 -7.44
CA ALA A 1044 -73.12 19.18 -8.35
C ALA A 1044 -74.15 18.12 -8.76
N SER A 1045 -73.72 16.89 -9.04
CA SER A 1045 -74.60 15.74 -9.29
C SER A 1045 -75.52 15.45 -8.10
N ALA A 1046 -74.97 15.42 -6.87
CA ALA A 1046 -75.73 15.18 -5.65
C ALA A 1046 -76.74 16.32 -5.37
N LEU A 1047 -76.35 17.58 -5.61
CA LEU A 1047 -77.23 18.74 -5.49
C LEU A 1047 -78.33 18.73 -6.54
N LEU A 1048 -78.04 18.38 -7.80
CA LEU A 1048 -79.05 18.27 -8.85
C LEU A 1048 -80.07 17.18 -8.54
N TYR A 1049 -79.62 16.03 -8.01
CA TYR A 1049 -80.50 14.96 -7.55
C TYR A 1049 -81.39 15.40 -6.37
N ALA A 1050 -80.84 16.16 -5.41
CA ALA A 1050 -81.58 16.61 -4.24
C ALA A 1050 -82.53 17.80 -4.51
N SER A 1051 -82.24 18.63 -5.51
CA SER A 1051 -82.96 19.90 -5.76
C SER A 1051 -84.00 19.82 -6.88
N VAL A 1052 -83.86 18.89 -7.83
CA VAL A 1052 -84.77 18.78 -8.99
C VAL A 1052 -85.52 17.46 -8.93
N SER A 1053 -86.82 17.51 -8.63
CA SER A 1053 -87.68 16.33 -8.41
C SER A 1053 -87.90 15.45 -9.64
N SER A 1054 -87.57 15.93 -10.84
CA SER A 1054 -87.62 15.15 -12.09
C SER A 1054 -86.27 14.55 -12.50
N PHE A 1055 -85.21 14.73 -11.71
CA PHE A 1055 -83.85 14.31 -12.07
C PHE A 1055 -83.57 12.89 -11.56
N SER A 1056 -83.36 11.94 -12.46
CA SER A 1056 -83.20 10.53 -12.10
C SER A 1056 -81.81 10.21 -11.53
N VAL A 1057 -81.71 9.12 -10.76
CA VAL A 1057 -80.41 8.60 -10.26
C VAL A 1057 -79.45 8.32 -11.42
N PHE A 1058 -79.97 7.86 -12.57
CA PHE A 1058 -79.18 7.60 -13.76
C PHE A 1058 -78.58 8.90 -14.33
N GLU A 1059 -79.38 9.96 -14.47
CA GLU A 1059 -78.91 11.26 -14.97
C GLU A 1059 -77.92 11.94 -14.03
N ALA A 1060 -78.12 11.84 -12.71
CA ALA A 1060 -77.15 12.30 -11.72
C ALA A 1060 -75.81 11.54 -11.84
N SER A 1061 -75.87 10.20 -11.87
CA SER A 1061 -74.67 9.39 -12.05
C SER A 1061 -73.94 9.67 -13.37
N ALA A 1062 -74.67 10.00 -14.44
CA ALA A 1062 -74.08 10.38 -15.73
C ALA A 1062 -73.32 11.71 -15.65
N VAL A 1063 -73.83 12.71 -14.92
CA VAL A 1063 -73.14 13.99 -14.71
C VAL A 1063 -71.83 13.81 -13.93
N ALA A 1064 -71.84 13.00 -12.87
CA ALA A 1064 -70.64 12.67 -12.10
C ALA A 1064 -69.61 11.89 -12.93
N ALA A 1065 -70.06 10.88 -13.70
CA ALA A 1065 -69.20 10.09 -14.58
C ALA A 1065 -68.60 10.92 -15.74
N LEU A 1066 -69.37 11.84 -16.31
CA LEU A 1066 -68.88 12.77 -17.34
C LEU A 1066 -67.84 13.73 -16.78
N GLY A 1067 -68.03 14.28 -15.57
CA GLY A 1067 -67.03 15.13 -14.93
C GLY A 1067 -65.73 14.41 -14.60
N PHE A 1068 -65.81 13.15 -14.13
CA PHE A 1068 -64.65 12.31 -13.86
C PHE A 1068 -63.88 11.93 -15.13
N THR A 1069 -64.57 11.51 -16.19
CA THR A 1069 -63.93 11.15 -17.46
C THR A 1069 -63.32 12.37 -18.17
N PHE A 1070 -64.00 13.52 -18.10
CA PHE A 1070 -63.49 14.79 -18.61
C PHE A 1070 -62.25 15.27 -17.86
N SER A 1071 -62.24 15.18 -16.52
CA SER A 1071 -61.07 15.57 -15.71
C SER A 1071 -59.87 14.68 -16.01
N LEU A 1072 -60.05 13.35 -16.06
CA LEU A 1072 -58.96 12.41 -16.38
C LEU A 1072 -58.36 12.66 -17.77
N ARG A 1073 -59.20 12.83 -18.81
CA ARG A 1073 -58.72 13.04 -20.18
C ARG A 1073 -58.00 14.38 -20.35
N ARG A 1074 -58.50 15.43 -19.71
CA ARG A 1074 -57.88 16.77 -19.74
C ARG A 1074 -56.53 16.75 -19.05
N MET A 1075 -56.44 16.14 -17.88
CA MET A 1075 -55.22 16.11 -17.08
C MET A 1075 -54.17 15.16 -17.65
N GLN A 1076 -54.58 14.05 -18.28
CA GLN A 1076 -53.69 13.19 -19.07
C GLN A 1076 -52.96 13.99 -20.15
N LYS A 1077 -53.69 14.81 -20.93
CA LYS A 1077 -53.11 15.61 -22.00
C LYS A 1077 -52.11 16.65 -21.47
N LEU A 1078 -52.40 17.26 -20.32
CA LEU A 1078 -51.49 18.21 -19.68
C LEU A 1078 -50.23 17.53 -19.14
N TRP A 1079 -50.36 16.32 -18.57
CA TRP A 1079 -49.24 15.54 -18.08
C TRP A 1079 -48.32 15.03 -19.20
N GLU A 1080 -48.91 14.48 -20.28
CA GLU A 1080 -48.16 14.05 -21.45
C GLU A 1080 -47.40 15.21 -22.10
N GLY A 1081 -48.04 16.38 -22.25
CA GLY A 1081 -47.37 17.59 -22.71
C GLY A 1081 -46.25 18.07 -21.79
N GLY A 1082 -46.43 17.97 -20.46
CA GLY A 1082 -45.38 18.30 -19.48
C GLY A 1082 -44.18 17.36 -19.58
N ARG A 1083 -44.40 16.06 -19.78
CA ARG A 1083 -43.32 15.07 -19.97
C ARG A 1083 -42.57 15.28 -21.29
N GLU A 1084 -43.26 15.53 -22.38
CA GLU A 1084 -42.63 15.80 -23.68
C GLU A 1084 -41.80 17.09 -23.65
N ALA A 1085 -42.32 18.15 -23.02
CA ALA A 1085 -41.57 19.39 -22.82
C ALA A 1085 -40.29 19.14 -22.00
N TRP A 1086 -40.38 18.40 -20.90
CA TRP A 1086 -39.21 18.07 -20.08
C TRP A 1086 -38.17 17.24 -20.85
N GLN A 1087 -38.60 16.22 -21.61
CA GLN A 1087 -37.71 15.43 -22.47
C GLN A 1087 -36.97 16.30 -23.50
N SER A 1088 -37.64 17.33 -24.04
CA SER A 1088 -37.01 18.26 -24.98
C SER A 1088 -35.97 19.15 -24.29
N THR A 1089 -36.26 19.63 -23.08
CA THR A 1089 -35.34 20.44 -22.27
C THR A 1089 -34.07 19.64 -21.93
N VAL A 1090 -34.20 18.40 -21.48
CA VAL A 1090 -33.05 17.53 -21.13
C VAL A 1090 -32.13 17.28 -22.33
N ARG A 1091 -32.70 17.07 -23.52
CA ARG A 1091 -31.93 16.90 -24.77
C ARG A 1091 -31.24 18.20 -25.19
N GLU A 1092 -31.92 19.34 -25.05
CA GLU A 1092 -31.38 20.64 -25.45
C GLU A 1092 -30.25 21.09 -24.52
N GLU A 1093 -30.42 20.94 -23.21
CA GLU A 1093 -29.36 21.25 -22.24
C GLU A 1093 -28.13 20.35 -22.44
N GLY A 1094 -28.32 19.05 -22.72
CA GLY A 1094 -27.21 18.16 -23.06
C GLY A 1094 -26.42 18.62 -24.30
N ARG A 1095 -27.10 19.11 -25.34
CA ARG A 1095 -26.44 19.67 -26.53
C ARG A 1095 -25.69 20.95 -26.22
N ARG A 1096 -26.27 21.82 -25.39
CA ARG A 1096 -25.64 23.09 -24.98
C ARG A 1096 -24.38 22.86 -24.17
N THR A 1097 -24.43 21.95 -23.21
CA THR A 1097 -23.27 21.59 -22.39
C THR A 1097 -22.13 21.04 -23.25
N LEU A 1098 -22.40 20.06 -24.12
CA LEU A 1098 -21.37 19.49 -25.00
C LEU A 1098 -20.72 20.55 -25.91
N LYS A 1099 -21.54 21.43 -26.50
CA LYS A 1099 -21.04 22.52 -27.34
C LYS A 1099 -20.18 23.51 -26.55
N SER A 1100 -20.61 23.89 -25.34
CA SER A 1100 -19.85 24.79 -24.46
C SER A 1100 -18.49 24.19 -24.08
N THR A 1101 -18.46 22.89 -23.78
CA THR A 1101 -17.24 22.17 -23.44
C THR A 1101 -16.30 22.07 -24.63
N GLU A 1102 -16.79 21.72 -25.83
CA GLU A 1102 -15.99 21.69 -27.05
C GLU A 1102 -15.40 23.07 -27.40
N GLU A 1103 -16.21 24.13 -27.33
CA GLU A 1103 -15.77 25.50 -27.60
C GLU A 1103 -14.70 25.96 -26.58
N SER A 1104 -14.85 25.59 -25.30
CA SER A 1104 -13.86 25.88 -24.26
C SER A 1104 -12.52 25.22 -24.55
N VAL A 1105 -12.52 23.94 -24.94
CA VAL A 1105 -11.30 23.19 -25.26
C VAL A 1105 -10.65 23.70 -26.56
N ARG A 1106 -11.43 23.97 -27.62
CA ARG A 1106 -10.89 24.58 -28.85
C ARG A 1106 -10.26 25.95 -28.57
N HIS A 1107 -10.82 26.72 -27.64
CA HIS A 1107 -10.27 28.01 -27.23
C HIS A 1107 -8.94 27.87 -26.46
N ILE A 1108 -8.80 26.85 -25.60
CA ILE A 1108 -7.54 26.52 -24.91
C ILE A 1108 -6.47 26.14 -25.91
N ILE A 1109 -6.81 25.29 -26.89
CA ILE A 1109 -5.87 24.85 -27.92
C ILE A 1109 -5.45 26.04 -28.80
N SER A 1110 -6.37 26.95 -29.15
CA SER A 1110 -6.05 28.11 -30.00
C SER A 1110 -5.22 29.18 -29.30
N ASN A 1111 -5.38 29.36 -27.97
CA ASN A 1111 -4.69 30.39 -27.19
C ASN A 1111 -3.44 29.89 -26.45
N GLY A 1112 -3.34 28.57 -26.19
CA GLY A 1112 -2.24 27.94 -25.44
C GLY A 1112 -0.88 27.95 -26.16
N GLY A 1113 -0.83 28.36 -27.42
CA GLY A 1113 0.43 28.49 -28.19
C GLY A 1113 1.37 29.61 -27.75
N ASN A 1114 0.96 30.46 -26.79
CA ASN A 1114 1.79 31.56 -26.28
C ASN A 1114 2.23 31.27 -24.83
N LYS A 1115 3.36 30.59 -24.68
CA LYS A 1115 3.96 30.14 -23.41
C LYS A 1115 4.20 31.30 -22.44
N GLY A 1116 3.32 31.45 -21.46
CA GLY A 1116 3.66 32.02 -20.15
C GLY A 1116 4.04 30.88 -19.22
N VAL A 1117 5.33 30.59 -19.06
CA VAL A 1117 5.82 29.61 -18.09
C VAL A 1117 5.49 30.12 -16.70
N ALA A 1118 4.46 29.54 -16.07
CA ALA A 1118 4.28 29.69 -14.63
C ALA A 1118 5.53 29.13 -13.94
N GLU A 1119 6.18 29.92 -13.08
CA GLU A 1119 7.32 29.46 -12.29
C GLU A 1119 6.83 28.33 -11.37
N ASP A 1120 7.26 27.09 -11.64
CA ASP A 1120 7.03 25.95 -10.73
C ASP A 1120 7.52 26.32 -9.32
N GLU A 1121 6.76 25.94 -8.28
CA GLU A 1121 7.13 26.10 -6.86
C GLU A 1121 8.56 25.59 -6.59
N ASP A 1122 8.99 24.50 -7.24
CA ASP A 1122 10.34 23.95 -7.19
C ASP A 1122 11.46 24.93 -7.59
N VAL A 1123 11.20 25.91 -8.46
CA VAL A 1123 12.18 26.93 -8.86
C VAL A 1123 12.33 27.99 -7.78
N VAL A 1124 11.22 28.34 -7.13
CA VAL A 1124 11.18 29.31 -6.03
C VAL A 1124 11.94 28.77 -4.83
N ASP A 1125 11.73 27.50 -4.49
CA ASP A 1125 12.41 26.84 -3.36
C ASP A 1125 13.93 26.69 -3.59
N ARG A 1126 14.35 26.30 -4.79
CA ARG A 1126 15.78 26.23 -5.14
C ARG A 1126 16.45 27.62 -5.15
N ARG A 1127 15.72 28.67 -5.56
CA ARG A 1127 16.21 30.05 -5.51
C ARG A 1127 16.36 30.53 -4.05
N ALA A 1128 15.39 30.23 -3.19
CA ALA A 1128 15.45 30.51 -1.77
C ALA A 1128 16.60 29.76 -1.06
N ALA A 1129 16.82 28.49 -1.42
CA ALA A 1129 17.93 27.68 -0.92
C ALA A 1129 19.31 28.27 -1.30
N ARG A 1130 19.51 28.72 -2.55
CA ARG A 1130 20.74 29.41 -2.96
C ARG A 1130 20.98 30.73 -2.21
N GLU A 1131 19.90 31.48 -1.96
CA GLU A 1131 20.00 32.71 -1.18
C GLU A 1131 20.40 32.43 0.28
N ALA A 1132 19.87 31.36 0.88
CA ALA A 1132 20.24 30.92 2.22
C ALA A 1132 21.71 30.47 2.30
N VAL A 1133 22.22 29.71 1.31
CA VAL A 1133 23.63 29.33 1.20
C VAL A 1133 24.53 30.57 1.14
N LYS A 1134 24.15 31.57 0.33
CA LYS A 1134 24.89 32.83 0.23
C LYS A 1134 24.97 33.56 1.58
N LYS A 1135 23.86 33.63 2.32
CA LYS A 1135 23.82 34.25 3.67
C LYS A 1135 24.74 33.54 4.67
N VAL A 1136 24.84 32.21 4.61
CA VAL A 1136 25.77 31.43 5.45
C VAL A 1136 27.22 31.74 5.10
N ARG A 1137 27.58 31.82 3.82
CA ARG A 1137 28.95 32.20 3.37
C ARG A 1137 29.32 33.61 3.81
N GLU A 1138 28.43 34.58 3.61
CA GLU A 1138 28.65 35.97 4.04
C GLU A 1138 28.80 36.11 5.57
N ALA A 1139 28.05 35.32 6.35
CA ALA A 1139 28.18 35.29 7.81
C ALA A 1139 29.51 34.66 8.25
N LEU A 1140 29.97 33.63 7.53
CA LEU A 1140 31.27 32.98 7.78
C LEU A 1140 32.44 33.93 7.51
N GLU A 1141 32.42 34.65 6.38
CA GLU A 1141 33.43 35.65 6.01
C GLU A 1141 33.47 36.85 6.97
N ARG A 1142 32.31 37.33 7.43
CA ARG A 1142 32.22 38.45 8.39
C ARG A 1142 32.81 38.12 9.75
N MET A 1143 32.73 36.87 10.20
CA MET A 1143 33.41 36.46 11.43
C MET A 1143 34.95 36.44 11.28
N GLU A 1144 35.46 36.20 10.08
CA GLU A 1144 36.91 36.21 9.82
C GLU A 1144 37.50 37.62 9.81
N SER A 1145 36.75 38.60 9.30
CA SER A 1145 37.19 40.00 9.29
C SER A 1145 37.25 40.60 10.70
N HIS A 1146 36.26 40.32 11.56
CA HIS A 1146 36.24 40.78 12.96
C HIS A 1146 37.35 40.16 13.82
N GLY A 1147 37.93 39.03 13.39
CA GLY A 1147 39.09 38.40 14.04
C GLY A 1147 40.44 39.05 13.70
N LYS A 1148 40.54 39.84 12.63
CA LYS A 1148 41.78 40.55 12.23
C LYS A 1148 41.93 41.93 12.89
N ASP A 1149 40.83 42.58 13.25
CA ASP A 1149 40.84 43.91 13.90
C ASP A 1149 41.03 43.85 15.44
N SER A 1150 41.15 42.65 16.01
CA SER A 1150 41.31 42.41 17.45
C SER A 1150 42.62 41.73 17.85
N VAL A 1151 43.65 41.81 17.00
CA VAL A 1151 45.04 41.41 17.30
C VAL A 1151 45.94 42.63 17.44
#